data_AF-A0A833GYM7-F1
#
_entry.id   AF-A0A833GYM7-F1
#
_cell.length_a   1.000
_cell.length_b   1.000
_cell.length_c   1.000
_cell.angle_alpha   90.00
_cell.angle_beta   90.00
_cell.angle_gamma   90.00
#
_symmetry.space_group_name_H-M   'P 1'
#
loop_
_entity.id
_entity.type
_entity.pdbx_description
1 polymer ?
#
loop_
_entity_poly.entity_id
_entity_poly.type
_entity_poly.pdbx_seq_one_letter_code
_entity_poly.pdbx_strand_id
1 'polypeptide(L)'
;MQIRSFRNVYLLMAWAGLLLIAAGAQPSLPEPARIFPTFADLIPGYKTLKTQLILLSILSDAAPEKDPAPETEALPQKDPAPESAAPEQPEGKAKPVLYDGENHARLAKFYAALHDLKEKKRSHVRVIQYGDSIIWADNVAYKLKSNLQKEFGDGGRGLVTIIDSKESVLKGHKNLTNGGFDLFQIEHNSFDRPLVAELGFTAKAVRPQKPGAVTIQEAPPEATPWTKAHVLLRAGDAATTGSSLFATAEKAQASFDYDLQPGQCQGFEVDLAATRRLQMAVDYNGKPPFIDALLLETPSGLSYSTVVRMGIHQAWMASVSDAALECGYHWFAPDLIVFEFGVNESASIETRFHGYTPEKYESQLRDYYKRLRKVLPDTPILMVGPLDRVKSQGGALQPVPAQDDVRRIQRKLADEFDIAFFDTYEYMGGRGHIIQMVRKGLALNDYMHLSSAGGDMIADGVSAELLKGYASYTGSQAVLPEAHAAPDVFEGEDPGAISFNSRTYALFLFVVLIVSSVLVRWPNLRLGFLVLVSFYFYASWKFWPVLLIVASTILDYVCALGIEKARTLSTEAKPDRGTRYLIASLVGNLGLLFFFKYLNFSGDVINRVIEAFTGSRPIPVFDLLLPVGISFYTFQTLSYTIDVWRGTLAVERNILRFALYVSFFPQLVAGPIVRAAEFLPDIGRKVRHFVVTHQMFSTGLFLIFCGLIKKMTADWIGVTIVDRVYASPSMFTSAENLAALYAYGLQIYGDFSGYTDIAIGSANLLGFHLTENFRRPYQAASVTEYWRRWHISLGTWIRDYIYIALGGNRTGVARNLLITMFLAGLWHGAGLNYVVWGTLHGLALVFERWIGWGKNDPKTLLGRVGRVFVTLHFILFAFIIFRLNDPAMMKAVVERIFSDSWVLKNLEWRGIAVVAFGYAFHLTPIEWRENAGRIFRDLAWPLQSLIGAAVTVVAFQLALPDVQPFIYFQF
;
A
#
# COMPACT_ATOMS: atom_id res chain seq x y z
N MET A 1 16.08 36.48 35.33
CA MET A 1 15.35 36.11 34.08
C MET A 1 16.29 35.61 32.97
N GLN A 2 17.47 36.23 32.77
CA GLN A 2 18.47 35.84 31.74
C GLN A 2 19.06 34.41 31.90
N ILE A 3 19.21 33.90 33.12
CA ILE A 3 19.83 32.59 33.39
C ILE A 3 18.92 31.39 33.02
N ARG A 4 17.59 31.56 33.07
CA ARG A 4 16.64 30.48 32.74
C ARG A 4 16.54 30.18 31.23
N SER A 5 16.68 31.20 30.39
CA SER A 5 16.73 31.07 28.93
C SER A 5 17.98 30.33 28.47
N PHE A 6 19.14 30.64 29.05
CA PHE A 6 20.40 29.96 28.74
C PHE A 6 20.39 28.51 29.21
N ARG A 7 19.79 28.21 30.36
CA ARG A 7 19.65 26.83 30.85
C ARG A 7 18.83 25.95 29.89
N ASN A 8 17.76 26.49 29.30
CA ASN A 8 16.95 25.75 28.33
C ASN A 8 17.67 25.53 26.99
N VAL A 9 18.49 26.49 26.54
CA VAL A 9 19.35 26.34 25.35
C VAL A 9 20.46 25.30 25.59
N TYR A 10 21.06 25.30 26.79
CA TYR A 10 22.06 24.30 27.18
C TYR A 10 21.48 22.88 27.25
N LEU A 11 20.24 22.76 27.76
CA LEU A 11 19.47 21.51 27.76
C LEU A 11 19.18 21.04 26.33
N LEU A 12 18.77 21.94 25.44
CA LEU A 12 18.56 21.67 24.01
C LEU A 12 19.84 21.15 23.31
N MET A 13 21.00 21.73 23.62
CA MET A 13 22.29 21.30 23.05
C MET A 13 22.72 19.92 23.56
N ALA A 14 22.58 19.65 24.87
CA ALA A 14 22.88 18.33 25.44
C ALA A 14 21.97 17.23 24.85
N TRP A 15 20.70 17.56 24.62
CA TRP A 15 19.73 16.67 23.99
C TRP A 15 20.03 16.39 22.52
N ALA A 16 20.45 17.39 21.75
CA ALA A 16 20.78 17.22 20.34
C ALA A 16 22.02 16.35 20.13
N GLY A 17 23.02 16.50 21.01
CA GLY A 17 24.17 15.59 21.03
C GLY A 17 23.74 14.14 21.27
N LEU A 18 22.85 13.90 22.23
CA LEU A 18 22.32 12.56 22.52
C LEU A 18 21.46 11.99 21.39
N LEU A 19 20.65 12.81 20.71
CA LEU A 19 19.84 12.40 19.55
C LEU A 19 20.71 12.07 18.33
N LEU A 20 21.78 12.83 18.07
CA LEU A 20 22.71 12.57 16.97
C LEU A 20 23.52 11.29 17.21
N ILE A 21 23.94 11.03 18.46
CA ILE A 21 24.66 9.82 18.86
C ILE A 21 23.74 8.59 18.81
N ALA A 22 22.49 8.70 19.30
CA ALA A 22 21.51 7.61 19.24
C ALA A 22 21.04 7.29 17.79
N ALA A 23 21.19 8.24 16.87
CA ALA A 23 20.84 8.08 15.45
C ALA A 23 21.93 7.39 14.60
N GLY A 24 23.03 6.91 15.21
CA GLY A 24 24.07 6.15 14.52
C GLY A 24 24.92 6.98 13.55
N ALA A 25 24.91 8.32 13.65
CA ALA A 25 25.86 9.14 12.92
C ALA A 25 27.25 8.94 13.53
N GLN A 26 28.12 8.19 12.87
CA GLN A 26 29.55 8.35 13.09
C GLN A 26 29.88 9.80 12.68
N PRO A 27 30.31 10.67 13.61
CA PRO A 27 30.80 11.97 13.22
C PRO A 27 32.20 11.76 12.65
N SER A 28 32.34 11.73 11.33
CA SER A 28 33.59 12.21 10.71
C SER A 28 33.59 13.74 10.87
N LEU A 29 33.80 14.22 12.10
CA LEU A 29 34.05 15.62 12.36
C LEU A 29 35.49 15.93 11.93
N PRO A 30 35.75 16.94 11.08
CA PRO A 30 37.09 17.51 10.99
C PRO A 30 37.49 18.05 12.36
N GLU A 31 38.73 17.81 12.76
CA GLU A 31 39.28 18.16 14.08
C GLU A 31 38.84 19.55 14.57
N PRO A 32 38.14 19.66 15.72
CA PRO A 32 37.78 20.94 16.31
C PRO A 32 38.98 21.50 17.07
N ALA A 33 40.00 21.95 16.35
CA ALA A 33 41.17 22.61 16.91
C ALA A 33 41.50 23.89 16.14
N ARG A 34 40.52 24.78 15.98
CA ARG A 34 40.67 26.21 15.63
C ARG A 34 39.27 26.78 15.50
N ILE A 35 38.76 27.44 16.55
CA ILE A 35 37.65 28.42 16.61
C ILE A 35 37.07 28.31 18.05
N PHE A 36 37.42 29.29 18.90
CA PHE A 36 37.09 29.46 20.35
C PHE A 36 37.95 28.71 21.40
N PRO A 37 39.06 29.31 21.89
CA PRO A 37 39.93 28.70 22.91
C PRO A 37 39.46 28.82 24.39
N THR A 38 38.25 29.29 24.71
CA THR A 38 37.93 29.73 26.08
C THR A 38 36.75 29.05 26.78
N PHE A 39 36.15 27.99 26.21
CA PHE A 39 34.97 27.34 26.81
C PHE A 39 35.27 26.12 27.70
N ALA A 40 36.44 25.49 27.56
CA ALA A 40 36.78 24.25 28.27
C ALA A 40 37.04 24.44 29.78
N ASP A 41 37.47 25.63 30.20
CA ASP A 41 37.84 25.94 31.59
C ASP A 41 36.67 26.44 32.46
N LEU A 42 35.45 26.57 31.90
CA LEU A 42 34.27 27.12 32.59
C LEU A 42 33.29 26.05 33.13
N ILE A 43 33.60 24.75 33.01
CA ILE A 43 32.66 23.66 33.35
C ILE A 43 33.24 22.73 34.42
N PRO A 44 32.76 22.79 35.68
CA PRO A 44 32.97 21.72 36.65
C PRO A 44 32.17 20.47 36.20
N GLY A 45 32.85 19.38 35.82
CA GLY A 45 32.21 18.09 35.51
C GLY A 45 32.43 17.52 34.10
N TYR A 46 33.16 18.21 33.22
CA TYR A 46 33.47 17.71 31.87
C TYR A 46 34.21 16.35 31.86
N LYS A 47 35.07 16.10 32.86
CA LYS A 47 35.75 14.81 33.05
C LYS A 47 34.77 13.66 33.35
N THR A 48 33.66 13.94 34.04
CA THR A 48 32.67 12.91 34.43
C THR A 48 31.81 12.48 33.24
N LEU A 49 31.52 13.39 32.32
CA LEU A 49 30.76 13.10 31.09
C LEU A 49 31.55 12.20 30.13
N LYS A 50 32.87 12.44 30.02
CA LYS A 50 33.77 11.64 29.18
C LYS A 50 33.88 10.19 29.66
N THR A 51 33.90 9.97 30.97
CA THR A 51 33.95 8.62 31.56
C THR A 51 32.63 7.86 31.40
N GLN A 52 31.48 8.54 31.48
CA GLN A 52 30.17 7.91 31.25
C GLN A 52 29.92 7.55 29.78
N LEU A 53 30.46 8.35 28.84
CA LEU A 53 30.39 8.06 27.40
C LEU A 53 31.24 6.85 26.99
N ILE A 54 32.39 6.63 27.63
CA ILE A 54 33.24 5.45 27.38
C ILE A 54 32.57 4.17 27.91
N LEU A 55 31.91 4.22 29.07
CA LEU A 55 31.17 3.07 29.61
C LEU A 55 29.97 2.63 28.73
N LEU A 56 29.32 3.57 28.03
CA LEU A 56 28.22 3.28 27.11
C LEU A 56 28.69 2.62 25.80
N SER A 57 29.93 2.88 25.36
CA SER A 57 30.52 2.20 24.19
C SER A 57 30.95 0.76 24.48
N ILE A 58 31.24 0.43 25.73
CA ILE A 58 31.67 -0.91 26.15
C ILE A 58 30.47 -1.88 26.32
N LEU A 59 29.25 -1.34 26.41
CA LEU A 59 28.03 -2.15 26.58
C LEU A 59 27.32 -2.50 25.25
N SER A 60 27.80 -2.04 24.08
CA SER A 60 27.22 -2.42 22.78
C SER A 60 27.90 -3.59 22.08
N ASP A 61 29.04 -4.08 22.57
CA ASP A 61 29.74 -5.24 22.01
C ASP A 61 29.59 -6.45 22.94
N ALA A 62 28.52 -7.21 22.73
CA ALA A 62 28.39 -8.58 23.20
C ALA A 62 27.78 -9.42 22.06
N ALA A 63 28.61 -9.78 21.08
CA ALA A 63 28.33 -10.86 20.14
C ALA A 63 28.94 -12.17 20.71
N PRO A 64 28.32 -13.35 20.50
CA PRO A 64 28.87 -14.60 21.00
C PRO A 64 30.07 -15.06 20.16
N GLU A 65 31.05 -15.67 20.86
CA GLU A 65 32.29 -16.23 20.34
C GLU A 65 32.08 -17.14 19.11
N LYS A 66 32.91 -16.95 18.08
CA LYS A 66 33.15 -17.92 17.01
C LYS A 66 34.56 -18.51 17.18
N ASP A 67 34.64 -19.83 17.15
CA ASP A 67 35.87 -20.63 17.08
C ASP A 67 36.81 -20.21 15.93
N PRO A 68 38.13 -20.45 16.07
CA PRO A 68 39.15 -19.93 15.15
C PRO A 68 39.17 -20.69 13.82
N ALA A 69 39.15 -19.93 12.72
CA ALA A 69 39.39 -20.46 11.37
C ALA A 69 40.91 -20.64 11.11
N PRO A 70 41.32 -21.59 10.26
CA PRO A 70 42.73 -21.83 9.94
C PRO A 70 43.28 -20.78 8.94
N GLU A 71 44.59 -20.61 9.00
CA GLU A 71 45.43 -19.73 8.18
C GLU A 71 45.12 -19.86 6.67
N THR A 72 44.91 -18.72 6.01
CA THR A 72 44.76 -18.62 4.56
C THR A 72 46.02 -18.01 3.95
N GLU A 73 46.61 -18.75 3.02
CA GLU A 73 47.67 -18.33 2.11
C GLU A 73 47.28 -17.08 1.32
N ALA A 74 48.27 -16.23 1.10
CA ALA A 74 48.14 -14.98 0.35
C ALA A 74 47.83 -15.23 -1.13
N LEU A 75 46.83 -14.50 -1.65
CA LEU A 75 46.62 -14.29 -3.09
C LEU A 75 46.65 -12.78 -3.42
N PRO A 76 47.07 -12.41 -4.64
CA PRO A 76 47.76 -11.15 -4.91
C PRO A 76 46.81 -9.94 -5.08
N GLN A 77 47.38 -8.76 -4.80
CA GLN A 77 46.76 -7.44 -4.96
C GLN A 77 46.12 -7.27 -6.34
N LYS A 78 44.87 -6.81 -6.36
CA LYS A 78 44.17 -6.32 -7.55
C LYS A 78 44.00 -4.80 -7.41
N ASP A 79 44.42 -4.08 -8.44
CA ASP A 79 44.45 -2.61 -8.54
C ASP A 79 43.13 -1.91 -8.19
N PRO A 80 43.16 -0.64 -7.75
CA PRO A 80 41.99 0.11 -7.34
C PRO A 80 41.02 0.36 -8.52
N ALA A 81 39.73 0.13 -8.27
CA ALA A 81 38.65 0.42 -9.20
C ALA A 81 38.50 1.94 -9.45
N PRO A 82 38.18 2.38 -10.68
CA PRO A 82 38.00 3.79 -11.00
C PRO A 82 36.68 4.36 -10.45
N GLU A 83 36.70 5.68 -10.20
CA GLU A 83 35.61 6.50 -9.67
C GLU A 83 34.27 6.34 -10.39
N SER A 84 33.19 6.47 -9.60
CA SER A 84 31.79 6.41 -10.02
C SER A 84 31.45 7.50 -11.05
N ALA A 85 31.35 7.13 -12.32
CA ALA A 85 30.61 7.92 -13.30
C ALA A 85 29.10 7.68 -13.11
N ALA A 86 28.34 8.76 -12.95
CA ALA A 86 26.89 8.74 -13.05
C ALA A 86 26.47 8.13 -14.41
N PRO A 87 25.40 7.31 -14.48
CA PRO A 87 25.01 6.72 -15.75
C PRO A 87 24.45 7.80 -16.68
N GLU A 88 25.15 8.04 -17.79
CA GLU A 88 24.58 8.72 -18.96
C GLU A 88 23.32 7.96 -19.42
N GLN A 89 22.21 8.68 -19.55
CA GLN A 89 20.99 8.18 -20.16
C GLN A 89 21.20 8.06 -21.68
N PRO A 90 21.00 6.90 -22.31
CA PRO A 90 20.89 6.84 -23.75
C PRO A 90 19.49 7.30 -24.17
N GLU A 91 19.43 8.33 -25.02
CA GLU A 91 18.22 8.79 -25.68
C GLU A 91 17.56 7.66 -26.52
N GLY A 92 16.25 7.47 -26.34
CA GLY A 92 15.33 7.48 -27.48
C GLY A 92 15.10 6.22 -28.32
N LYS A 93 15.16 5.00 -27.78
CA LYS A 93 14.37 3.84 -28.31
C LYS A 93 13.94 2.93 -27.15
N ALA A 94 12.63 2.68 -27.02
CA ALA A 94 12.13 1.66 -26.11
C ALA A 94 12.82 0.32 -26.45
N LYS A 95 13.48 -0.29 -25.46
CA LYS A 95 14.09 -1.60 -25.64
C LYS A 95 13.00 -2.63 -26.00
N PRO A 96 13.29 -3.60 -26.88
CA PRO A 96 12.32 -4.62 -27.24
C PRO A 96 11.93 -5.43 -25.99
N VAL A 97 10.63 -5.54 -25.76
CA VAL A 97 10.02 -6.29 -24.63
C VAL A 97 10.15 -7.81 -24.85
N LEU A 98 10.18 -8.24 -26.11
CA LEU A 98 10.53 -9.60 -26.50
C LEU A 98 12.04 -9.70 -26.71
N TYR A 99 12.68 -10.62 -26.00
CA TYR A 99 14.12 -10.82 -26.06
C TYR A 99 14.51 -11.55 -27.36
N ASP A 100 15.01 -10.79 -28.34
CA ASP A 100 15.29 -11.20 -29.72
C ASP A 100 14.05 -11.39 -30.61
N GLY A 101 14.22 -11.07 -31.90
CA GLY A 101 13.16 -11.09 -32.90
C GLY A 101 12.71 -12.48 -33.34
N GLU A 102 13.27 -13.55 -32.77
CA GLU A 102 12.93 -14.94 -33.10
C GLU A 102 11.85 -15.51 -32.16
N ASN A 103 11.51 -14.85 -31.05
CA ASN A 103 10.50 -15.33 -30.09
C ASN A 103 9.18 -15.76 -30.72
N HIS A 104 8.64 -15.01 -31.69
CA HIS A 104 7.42 -15.41 -32.38
C HIS A 104 7.60 -16.66 -33.23
N ALA A 105 8.78 -16.85 -33.83
CA ALA A 105 9.10 -18.08 -34.56
C ALA A 105 9.14 -19.29 -33.61
N ARG A 106 9.70 -19.13 -32.39
CA ARG A 106 9.71 -20.18 -31.34
C ARG A 106 8.28 -20.59 -30.90
N LEU A 107 7.29 -19.72 -31.12
CA LEU A 107 5.88 -19.95 -30.80
C LEU A 107 5.02 -20.36 -32.01
N ALA A 108 5.62 -20.61 -33.18
CA ALA A 108 4.87 -20.87 -34.42
C ALA A 108 3.89 -22.04 -34.32
N LYS A 109 4.26 -23.14 -33.64
CA LYS A 109 3.36 -24.30 -33.44
C LYS A 109 2.15 -23.96 -32.58
N PHE A 110 2.30 -23.06 -31.60
CA PHE A 110 1.19 -22.58 -30.79
C PHE A 110 0.25 -21.71 -31.65
N TYR A 111 0.81 -20.80 -32.47
CA TYR A 111 0.01 -20.01 -33.40
C TYR A 111 -0.72 -20.87 -34.44
N ALA A 112 -0.10 -21.95 -34.92
CA ALA A 112 -0.76 -22.94 -35.77
C ALA A 112 -1.94 -23.60 -35.05
N ALA A 113 -1.76 -24.03 -33.80
CA ALA A 113 -2.84 -24.63 -33.01
C ALA A 113 -4.01 -23.65 -32.77
N LEU A 114 -3.71 -22.38 -32.47
CA LEU A 114 -4.72 -21.32 -32.35
C LEU A 114 -5.44 -21.07 -33.68
N HIS A 115 -4.72 -21.12 -34.80
CA HIS A 115 -5.30 -20.96 -36.13
C HIS A 115 -6.23 -22.12 -36.46
N ASP A 116 -5.81 -23.37 -36.21
CA ASP A 116 -6.64 -24.56 -36.42
C ASP A 116 -7.89 -24.55 -35.54
N LEU A 117 -7.80 -24.01 -34.31
CA LEU A 117 -8.96 -23.79 -33.44
C LEU A 117 -9.94 -22.78 -34.07
N LYS A 118 -9.44 -21.65 -34.55
CA LYS A 118 -10.25 -20.59 -35.18
C LYS A 118 -10.93 -21.08 -36.48
N GLU A 119 -10.21 -21.89 -37.26
CA GLU A 119 -10.70 -22.54 -38.47
C GLU A 119 -11.56 -23.80 -38.19
N LYS A 120 -11.81 -24.12 -36.92
CA LYS A 120 -12.58 -25.30 -36.47
C LYS A 120 -12.02 -26.65 -36.97
N LYS A 121 -10.74 -26.69 -37.33
CA LYS A 121 -9.99 -27.93 -37.61
C LYS A 121 -9.58 -28.65 -36.33
N ARG A 122 -9.60 -27.93 -35.21
CA ARG A 122 -9.32 -28.41 -33.87
C ARG A 122 -10.40 -27.91 -32.90
N SER A 123 -10.73 -28.71 -31.89
CA SER A 123 -11.73 -28.33 -30.88
C SER A 123 -11.12 -27.60 -29.68
N HIS A 124 -9.90 -27.95 -29.25
CA HIS A 124 -9.29 -27.37 -28.04
C HIS A 124 -7.84 -26.98 -28.21
N VAL A 125 -7.46 -25.88 -27.56
CA VAL A 125 -6.06 -25.49 -27.31
C VAL A 125 -5.83 -25.41 -25.81
N ARG A 126 -4.76 -26.03 -25.32
CA ARG A 126 -4.44 -26.13 -23.89
C ARG A 126 -3.18 -25.35 -23.54
N VAL A 127 -3.32 -24.39 -22.65
CA VAL A 127 -2.20 -23.64 -22.08
C VAL A 127 -2.04 -24.02 -20.61
N ILE A 128 -0.79 -24.20 -20.15
CA ILE A 128 -0.48 -24.41 -18.74
C ILE A 128 0.59 -23.41 -18.29
N GLN A 129 0.29 -22.64 -17.25
CA GLN A 129 1.19 -21.67 -16.65
C GLN A 129 1.63 -22.12 -15.27
N TYR A 130 2.93 -22.26 -15.09
CA TYR A 130 3.58 -22.50 -13.80
C TYR A 130 4.15 -21.18 -13.29
N GLY A 131 4.01 -20.94 -11.99
CA GLY A 131 4.63 -19.78 -11.38
C GLY A 131 4.60 -19.80 -9.86
N ASP A 132 5.26 -18.81 -9.29
CA ASP A 132 5.43 -18.67 -7.86
C ASP A 132 4.36 -17.79 -7.20
N SER A 133 4.71 -17.00 -6.18
CA SER A 133 3.78 -16.10 -5.52
C SER A 133 3.33 -14.93 -6.40
N ILE A 134 4.00 -14.62 -7.51
CA ILE A 134 3.63 -13.51 -8.41
C ILE A 134 2.28 -13.79 -9.11
N ILE A 135 2.05 -15.04 -9.51
CA ILE A 135 0.80 -15.45 -10.16
C ILE A 135 -0.25 -15.98 -9.16
N TRP A 136 0.01 -15.85 -7.85
CA TRP A 136 -0.87 -16.42 -6.82
C TRP A 136 -2.29 -15.87 -6.92
N ALA A 137 -3.25 -16.80 -6.77
CA ALA A 137 -4.65 -16.70 -7.19
C ALA A 137 -4.95 -15.97 -8.49
N ASP A 138 -4.24 -16.40 -9.53
CA ASP A 138 -4.43 -15.93 -10.88
C ASP A 138 -4.26 -14.41 -11.02
N ASN A 139 -3.43 -13.77 -10.18
CA ASN A 139 -3.21 -12.33 -10.20
C ASN A 139 -2.79 -11.82 -11.61
N VAL A 140 -2.02 -12.63 -12.34
CA VAL A 140 -1.68 -12.42 -13.76
C VAL A 140 -2.52 -13.34 -14.66
N ALA A 141 -2.57 -14.63 -14.31
CA ALA A 141 -3.16 -15.67 -15.17
C ALA A 141 -4.65 -15.45 -15.50
N TYR A 142 -5.43 -14.82 -14.61
CA TYR A 142 -6.87 -14.65 -14.83
C TYR A 142 -7.16 -13.74 -16.02
N LYS A 143 -6.49 -12.59 -16.06
CA LYS A 143 -6.63 -11.61 -17.13
C LYS A 143 -6.04 -12.13 -18.43
N LEU A 144 -4.88 -12.79 -18.37
CA LEU A 144 -4.24 -13.41 -19.53
C LEU A 144 -5.15 -14.48 -20.16
N LYS A 145 -5.72 -15.37 -19.34
CA LYS A 145 -6.76 -16.32 -19.76
C LYS A 145 -7.94 -15.61 -20.40
N SER A 146 -8.51 -14.60 -19.73
CA SER A 146 -9.68 -13.88 -20.22
C SER A 146 -9.44 -13.21 -21.57
N ASN A 147 -8.27 -12.60 -21.77
CA ASN A 147 -7.89 -11.97 -23.03
C ASN A 147 -7.80 -13.00 -24.17
N LEU A 148 -7.16 -14.15 -23.93
CA LEU A 148 -7.01 -15.21 -24.93
C LEU A 148 -8.35 -15.91 -25.23
N GLN A 149 -9.15 -16.23 -24.20
CA GLN A 149 -10.47 -16.84 -24.38
C GLN A 149 -11.46 -15.91 -25.09
N LYS A 150 -11.32 -14.60 -24.93
CA LYS A 150 -12.13 -13.62 -25.66
C LYS A 150 -11.91 -13.71 -27.17
N GLU A 151 -10.68 -13.99 -27.61
CA GLU A 151 -10.32 -14.11 -29.03
C GLU A 151 -10.54 -15.52 -29.59
N PHE A 152 -10.24 -16.56 -28.79
CA PHE A 152 -10.20 -17.96 -29.26
C PHE A 152 -11.31 -18.85 -28.70
N GLY A 153 -12.26 -18.28 -27.95
CA GLY A 153 -13.36 -19.00 -27.32
C GLY A 153 -13.01 -19.56 -25.94
N ASP A 154 -14.02 -19.65 -25.08
CA ASP A 154 -13.91 -20.19 -23.72
C ASP A 154 -13.89 -21.73 -23.74
N GLY A 155 -12.69 -22.30 -23.66
CA GLY A 155 -12.44 -23.74 -23.54
C GLY A 155 -12.66 -24.31 -22.14
N GLY A 156 -13.17 -23.52 -21.20
CA GLY A 156 -13.39 -23.91 -19.81
C GLY A 156 -12.29 -23.48 -18.86
N ARG A 157 -12.33 -24.01 -17.62
CA ARG A 157 -11.45 -23.54 -16.55
C ARG A 157 -10.00 -23.99 -16.74
N GLY A 158 -9.76 -25.15 -17.36
CA GLY A 158 -8.45 -25.77 -17.29
C GLY A 158 -8.29 -26.59 -15.99
N LEU A 159 -7.04 -26.79 -15.56
CA LEU A 159 -6.74 -27.53 -14.34
C LEU A 159 -7.32 -26.83 -13.12
N VAL A 160 -7.89 -27.63 -12.23
CA VAL A 160 -8.36 -27.22 -10.90
C VAL A 160 -7.65 -28.04 -9.83
N THR A 161 -7.52 -27.49 -8.64
CA THR A 161 -6.99 -28.26 -7.51
C THR A 161 -8.08 -29.16 -6.94
N ILE A 162 -7.68 -30.33 -6.44
CA ILE A 162 -8.62 -31.25 -5.79
C ILE A 162 -9.00 -30.74 -4.40
N ILE A 163 -8.03 -30.26 -3.62
CA ILE A 163 -8.25 -29.74 -2.27
C ILE A 163 -8.28 -28.22 -2.25
N ASP A 164 -9.07 -27.65 -1.32
CA ASP A 164 -8.99 -26.23 -1.00
C ASP A 164 -7.82 -25.97 -0.02
N SER A 165 -6.79 -25.34 -0.55
CA SER A 165 -5.60 -24.89 0.18
C SER A 165 -5.27 -23.44 -0.14
N LYS A 166 -4.50 -22.78 0.75
CA LYS A 166 -4.06 -21.38 0.59
C LYS A 166 -3.37 -21.12 -0.75
N GLU A 167 -2.61 -22.10 -1.26
CA GLU A 167 -1.88 -21.99 -2.53
C GLU A 167 -2.76 -22.26 -3.75
N SER A 168 -3.98 -22.75 -3.55
CA SER A 168 -4.88 -23.23 -4.59
C SER A 168 -6.04 -22.32 -4.94
N VAL A 169 -6.05 -21.10 -4.38
CA VAL A 169 -7.06 -20.10 -4.70
C VAL A 169 -6.96 -19.81 -6.19
N LEU A 170 -8.09 -19.86 -6.90
CA LEU A 170 -8.20 -19.57 -8.32
C LEU A 170 -9.28 -18.50 -8.51
N LYS A 171 -8.98 -17.40 -9.21
CA LYS A 171 -9.92 -16.29 -9.39
C LYS A 171 -11.06 -16.75 -10.30
N GLY A 172 -12.30 -16.46 -9.89
CA GLY A 172 -13.50 -16.91 -10.61
C GLY A 172 -13.73 -18.44 -10.55
N HIS A 173 -13.25 -19.14 -9.52
CA HIS A 173 -13.51 -20.56 -9.30
C HIS A 173 -13.57 -20.86 -7.80
N LYS A 174 -14.49 -21.73 -7.37
CA LYS A 174 -14.61 -22.15 -5.97
C LYS A 174 -14.31 -23.63 -5.86
N ASN A 175 -13.36 -23.97 -5.01
CA ASN A 175 -13.16 -25.33 -4.53
C ASN A 175 -13.82 -25.45 -3.14
N LEU A 176 -14.83 -26.32 -3.02
CA LEU A 176 -15.58 -26.52 -1.77
C LEU A 176 -15.12 -27.80 -1.03
N THR A 177 -13.96 -28.33 -1.38
CA THR A 177 -13.42 -29.58 -0.84
C THR A 177 -12.79 -29.38 0.53
N ASN A 178 -13.52 -29.74 1.58
CA ASN A 178 -13.05 -29.67 2.97
C ASN A 178 -12.49 -31.02 3.45
N GLY A 179 -11.19 -31.25 3.18
CA GLY A 179 -10.44 -32.41 3.69
C GLY A 179 -10.73 -33.73 2.95
N GLY A 180 -10.33 -34.86 3.56
CA GLY A 180 -10.52 -36.20 2.99
C GLY A 180 -9.42 -36.64 2.00
N PHE A 181 -8.41 -35.81 1.78
CA PHE A 181 -7.26 -36.12 0.94
C PHE A 181 -5.95 -35.71 1.62
N ASP A 182 -4.91 -36.52 1.42
CA ASP A 182 -3.52 -36.16 1.73
C ASP A 182 -2.92 -35.39 0.54
N LEU A 183 -2.16 -34.33 0.81
CA LEU A 183 -1.47 -33.53 -0.20
C LEU A 183 0.02 -33.88 -0.25
N PHE A 184 0.51 -34.19 -1.45
CA PHE A 184 1.93 -34.35 -1.75
C PHE A 184 2.38 -33.20 -2.64
N GLN A 185 3.46 -32.54 -2.26
CA GLN A 185 3.99 -31.40 -2.99
C GLN A 185 5.49 -31.25 -2.74
N ILE A 186 6.18 -30.55 -3.64
CA ILE A 186 7.58 -30.15 -3.44
C ILE A 186 7.71 -29.40 -2.12
N GLU A 187 8.69 -29.79 -1.32
CA GLU A 187 9.00 -29.13 -0.05
C GLU A 187 9.72 -27.80 -0.28
N HIS A 188 9.39 -26.80 0.54
CA HIS A 188 10.19 -25.59 0.64
C HIS A 188 11.63 -25.96 1.03
N ASN A 189 12.62 -25.29 0.44
CA ASN A 189 14.05 -25.55 0.61
C ASN A 189 14.60 -26.81 -0.08
N SER A 190 13.97 -27.27 -1.16
CA SER A 190 14.45 -28.39 -2.00
C SER A 190 15.69 -28.06 -2.85
N PHE A 191 16.72 -27.44 -2.26
CA PHE A 191 17.93 -26.98 -2.96
C PHE A 191 18.77 -28.09 -3.57
N ASP A 192 18.63 -29.34 -3.09
CA ASP A 192 19.39 -30.49 -3.59
C ASP A 192 18.56 -31.42 -4.49
N ARG A 193 17.29 -31.08 -4.72
CA ARG A 193 16.39 -31.67 -5.73
C ARG A 193 16.31 -33.22 -5.70
N PRO A 194 16.05 -33.88 -4.55
CA PRO A 194 15.80 -35.32 -4.56
C PRO A 194 14.57 -35.64 -5.41
N LEU A 195 14.59 -36.76 -6.13
CA LEU A 195 13.39 -37.26 -6.80
C LEU A 195 12.40 -37.74 -5.75
N VAL A 196 11.14 -37.31 -5.88
CA VAL A 196 10.05 -37.66 -4.96
C VAL A 196 9.01 -38.46 -5.73
N ALA A 197 8.77 -39.71 -5.31
CA ALA A 197 7.94 -40.66 -6.05
C ALA A 197 6.45 -40.29 -6.05
N GLU A 198 6.01 -39.56 -5.04
CA GLU A 198 4.62 -39.18 -4.83
C GLU A 198 4.20 -38.02 -5.74
N LEU A 199 5.13 -37.23 -6.29
CA LEU A 199 4.80 -36.05 -7.08
C LEU A 199 4.35 -36.38 -8.50
N GLY A 200 3.23 -35.80 -8.92
CA GLY A 200 2.80 -35.75 -10.32
C GLY A 200 3.50 -34.64 -11.12
N PHE A 201 3.18 -34.54 -12.41
CA PHE A 201 3.79 -33.58 -13.34
C PHE A 201 3.56 -32.09 -12.98
N THR A 202 2.53 -31.80 -12.18
CA THR A 202 2.26 -30.45 -11.65
C THR A 202 3.09 -30.13 -10.40
N ALA A 203 4.05 -30.99 -10.04
CA ALA A 203 4.75 -30.96 -8.75
C ALA A 203 3.80 -31.08 -7.54
N LYS A 204 2.63 -31.70 -7.78
CA LYS A 204 1.59 -32.00 -6.82
C LYS A 204 0.95 -33.34 -7.15
N ALA A 205 0.46 -33.99 -6.11
CA ALA A 205 -0.52 -35.05 -6.19
C ALA A 205 -1.36 -35.02 -4.93
N VAL A 206 -2.58 -35.55 -4.99
CA VAL A 206 -3.36 -35.82 -3.78
C VAL A 206 -3.75 -37.29 -3.71
N ARG A 207 -4.05 -37.76 -2.51
CA ARG A 207 -4.46 -39.14 -2.29
C ARG A 207 -5.67 -39.19 -1.38
N PRO A 208 -6.74 -39.92 -1.73
CA PRO A 208 -7.91 -40.03 -0.87
C PRO A 208 -7.54 -40.74 0.44
N GLN A 209 -8.00 -40.21 1.58
CA GLN A 209 -7.78 -40.80 2.90
C GLN A 209 -8.66 -42.02 3.16
N LYS A 210 -9.80 -42.10 2.46
CA LYS A 210 -10.75 -43.21 2.53
C LYS A 210 -11.48 -43.36 1.19
N PRO A 211 -12.01 -44.55 0.88
CA PRO A 211 -12.87 -44.75 -0.29
C PRO A 211 -14.11 -43.84 -0.21
N GLY A 212 -14.53 -43.32 -1.36
CA GLY A 212 -15.62 -42.34 -1.47
C GLY A 212 -15.24 -40.93 -1.03
N ALA A 213 -13.94 -40.57 -0.98
CA ALA A 213 -13.51 -39.19 -0.76
C ALA A 213 -14.01 -38.29 -1.90
N VAL A 214 -14.52 -37.11 -1.56
CA VAL A 214 -15.25 -36.24 -2.50
C VAL A 214 -14.54 -34.90 -2.66
N THR A 215 -14.35 -34.46 -3.90
CA THR A 215 -14.01 -33.08 -4.25
C THR A 215 -15.19 -32.38 -4.93
N ILE A 216 -15.42 -31.10 -4.60
CA ILE A 216 -16.52 -30.30 -5.14
C ILE A 216 -15.95 -29.02 -5.76
N GLN A 217 -16.29 -28.80 -7.02
CA GLN A 217 -15.83 -27.69 -7.85
C GLN A 217 -17.03 -26.87 -8.33
N GLU A 218 -16.94 -25.54 -8.23
CA GLU A 218 -18.04 -24.64 -8.61
C GLU A 218 -17.52 -23.42 -9.38
N ALA A 219 -18.11 -23.19 -10.56
CA ALA A 219 -17.89 -22.02 -11.39
C ALA A 219 -18.94 -20.93 -11.08
N PRO A 220 -18.61 -19.66 -11.31
CA PRO A 220 -19.55 -18.56 -11.11
C PRO A 220 -20.68 -18.60 -12.17
N PRO A 221 -21.85 -17.98 -11.89
CA PRO A 221 -23.02 -18.05 -12.77
C PRO A 221 -22.77 -17.61 -14.22
N GLU A 222 -21.88 -16.64 -14.41
CA GLU A 222 -21.50 -16.08 -15.71
C GLU A 222 -20.57 -16.98 -16.55
N ALA A 223 -19.93 -17.99 -15.95
CA ALA A 223 -19.01 -18.86 -16.68
C ALA A 223 -19.77 -19.79 -17.65
N THR A 224 -19.10 -20.21 -18.71
CA THR A 224 -19.63 -21.26 -19.61
C THR A 224 -19.71 -22.59 -18.85
N PRO A 225 -20.82 -23.35 -18.93
CA PRO A 225 -20.91 -24.65 -18.27
C PRO A 225 -19.88 -25.63 -18.84
N TRP A 226 -19.27 -26.41 -17.95
CA TRP A 226 -18.40 -27.52 -18.33
C TRP A 226 -19.24 -28.67 -18.86
N THR A 227 -18.70 -29.35 -19.87
CA THR A 227 -19.29 -30.56 -20.46
C THR A 227 -18.34 -31.73 -20.39
N LYS A 228 -17.09 -31.51 -19.96
CA LYS A 228 -16.08 -32.56 -19.82
C LYS A 228 -15.27 -32.36 -18.55
N ALA A 229 -14.98 -33.48 -17.88
CA ALA A 229 -13.95 -33.56 -16.86
C ALA A 229 -12.91 -34.59 -17.28
N HIS A 230 -11.63 -34.23 -17.16
CA HIS A 230 -10.53 -35.16 -17.37
C HIS A 230 -9.76 -35.34 -16.07
N VAL A 231 -9.47 -36.59 -15.71
CA VAL A 231 -8.80 -36.96 -14.46
C VAL A 231 -7.56 -37.77 -14.79
N LEU A 232 -6.43 -37.44 -14.17
CA LEU A 232 -5.21 -38.23 -14.24
C LEU A 232 -5.00 -38.98 -12.93
N LEU A 233 -5.06 -40.30 -12.98
CA LEU A 233 -4.79 -41.16 -11.83
C LEU A 233 -3.48 -41.91 -12.02
N ARG A 234 -2.79 -42.18 -10.91
CA ARG A 234 -1.55 -42.95 -10.88
C ARG A 234 -1.52 -43.89 -9.69
N ALA A 235 -1.14 -45.14 -9.93
CA ALA A 235 -0.92 -46.10 -8.85
C ALA A 235 0.37 -45.76 -8.09
N GLY A 236 0.37 -46.08 -6.80
CA GLY A 236 1.59 -46.08 -5.99
C GLY A 236 2.44 -47.33 -6.26
N ASP A 237 3.00 -47.86 -5.17
CA ASP A 237 3.83 -49.07 -5.14
C ASP A 237 3.03 -50.39 -5.23
N ALA A 238 1.69 -50.32 -5.26
CA ALA A 238 0.81 -51.48 -5.38
C ALA A 238 -0.34 -51.21 -6.37
N ALA A 239 -0.96 -52.28 -6.85
CA ALA A 239 -2.11 -52.19 -7.74
C ALA A 239 -3.36 -51.66 -7.01
N THR A 240 -4.20 -50.96 -7.75
CA THR A 240 -5.53 -50.52 -7.35
C THR A 240 -6.52 -51.16 -8.31
N THR A 241 -7.38 -52.08 -7.84
CA THR A 241 -8.29 -52.86 -8.71
C THR A 241 -9.74 -52.76 -8.25
N GLY A 242 -10.70 -53.03 -9.13
CA GLY A 242 -12.15 -52.97 -8.83
C GLY A 242 -12.57 -51.62 -8.25
N SER A 243 -11.99 -50.54 -8.78
CA SER A 243 -12.15 -49.18 -8.27
C SER A 243 -13.02 -48.35 -9.22
N SER A 244 -13.68 -47.32 -8.72
CA SER A 244 -14.63 -46.53 -9.51
C SER A 244 -14.53 -45.05 -9.20
N LEU A 245 -14.63 -44.22 -10.23
CA LEU A 245 -14.74 -42.77 -10.11
C LEU A 245 -16.16 -42.35 -10.44
N PHE A 246 -16.77 -41.55 -9.56
CA PHE A 246 -18.11 -41.03 -9.74
C PHE A 246 -18.06 -39.52 -9.97
N ALA A 247 -18.66 -39.05 -11.05
CA ALA A 247 -18.79 -37.64 -11.38
C ALA A 247 -20.28 -37.27 -11.38
N THR A 248 -20.68 -36.43 -10.43
CA THR A 248 -22.05 -35.93 -10.31
C THR A 248 -22.09 -34.48 -10.77
N ALA A 249 -22.79 -34.25 -11.87
CA ALA A 249 -23.08 -32.95 -12.45
C ALA A 249 -24.58 -32.64 -12.25
N GLU A 250 -24.89 -31.71 -11.35
CA GLU A 250 -26.27 -31.43 -10.91
C GLU A 250 -27.01 -32.69 -10.40
N LYS A 251 -27.97 -33.23 -11.18
CA LYS A 251 -28.72 -34.46 -10.88
C LYS A 251 -28.27 -35.67 -11.72
N ALA A 252 -27.38 -35.48 -12.68
CA ALA A 252 -26.83 -36.54 -13.51
C ALA A 252 -25.55 -37.08 -12.89
N GLN A 253 -25.40 -38.41 -12.85
CA GLN A 253 -24.22 -39.07 -12.33
C GLN A 253 -23.63 -39.98 -13.41
N ALA A 254 -22.34 -39.82 -13.66
CA ALA A 254 -21.54 -40.74 -14.46
C ALA A 254 -20.60 -41.52 -13.52
N SER A 255 -20.34 -42.79 -13.86
CA SER A 255 -19.38 -43.62 -13.15
C SER A 255 -18.45 -44.31 -14.15
N PHE A 256 -17.19 -44.47 -13.79
CA PHE A 256 -16.19 -45.15 -14.59
C PHE A 256 -15.35 -46.07 -13.71
N ASP A 257 -15.24 -47.34 -14.09
CA ASP A 257 -14.43 -48.33 -13.40
C ASP A 257 -12.99 -48.32 -13.91
N TYR A 258 -12.02 -48.36 -13.01
CA TYR A 258 -10.60 -48.33 -13.34
C TYR A 258 -9.79 -49.32 -12.53
N ASP A 259 -8.75 -49.85 -13.19
CA ASP A 259 -7.71 -50.67 -12.59
C ASP A 259 -6.35 -50.07 -12.95
N LEU A 260 -5.46 -49.91 -11.96
CA LEU A 260 -4.11 -49.37 -12.16
C LEU A 260 -3.09 -50.36 -11.62
N GLN A 261 -2.13 -50.76 -12.46
CA GLN A 261 -0.97 -51.56 -12.05
C GLN A 261 0.08 -50.67 -11.35
N PRO A 262 0.98 -51.22 -10.51
CA PRO A 262 2.01 -50.44 -9.82
C PRO A 262 2.81 -49.58 -10.80
N GLY A 263 2.95 -48.28 -10.50
CA GLY A 263 3.65 -47.31 -11.36
C GLY A 263 2.91 -46.92 -12.65
N GLN A 264 1.75 -47.51 -12.94
CA GLN A 264 0.90 -47.11 -14.07
C GLN A 264 0.22 -45.77 -13.78
N CYS A 265 0.12 -44.94 -14.80
CA CYS A 265 -0.59 -43.67 -14.78
C CYS A 265 -1.53 -43.63 -15.99
N GLN A 266 -2.79 -43.27 -15.76
CA GLN A 266 -3.86 -43.35 -16.75
C GLN A 266 -4.80 -42.16 -16.64
N GLY A 267 -5.11 -41.59 -17.80
CA GLY A 267 -6.09 -40.54 -17.96
C GLY A 267 -7.49 -41.08 -18.20
N PHE A 268 -8.48 -40.41 -17.64
CA PHE A 268 -9.90 -40.71 -17.82
C PHE A 268 -10.63 -39.45 -18.26
N GLU A 269 -11.55 -39.60 -19.21
CA GLU A 269 -12.43 -38.54 -19.67
C GLU A 269 -13.87 -38.90 -19.29
N VAL A 270 -14.59 -37.92 -18.75
CA VAL A 270 -15.97 -38.07 -18.34
C VAL A 270 -16.80 -37.00 -19.03
N ASP A 271 -17.74 -37.43 -19.86
CA ASP A 271 -18.76 -36.54 -20.40
C ASP A 271 -19.73 -36.13 -19.29
N LEU A 272 -19.93 -34.82 -19.16
CA LEU A 272 -20.80 -34.22 -18.17
C LEU A 272 -22.04 -33.62 -18.85
N ALA A 273 -23.18 -33.74 -18.18
CA ALA A 273 -24.26 -32.81 -18.43
C ALA A 273 -23.73 -31.38 -18.18
N ALA A 274 -24.07 -30.44 -19.06
CA ALA A 274 -23.62 -29.05 -18.97
C ALA A 274 -23.83 -28.50 -17.56
N THR A 275 -22.75 -28.26 -16.83
CA THR A 275 -22.81 -27.94 -15.40
C THR A 275 -21.80 -26.86 -15.01
N ARG A 276 -22.14 -26.10 -13.96
CA ARG A 276 -21.19 -25.22 -13.26
C ARG A 276 -20.81 -25.74 -11.88
N ARG A 277 -21.28 -26.93 -11.53
CA ARG A 277 -20.99 -27.59 -10.26
C ARG A 277 -20.73 -29.06 -10.49
N LEU A 278 -19.52 -29.49 -10.19
CA LEU A 278 -19.08 -30.87 -10.30
C LEU A 278 -18.73 -31.40 -8.91
N GLN A 279 -19.32 -32.52 -8.54
CA GLN A 279 -18.88 -33.32 -7.41
C GLN A 279 -18.22 -34.60 -7.93
N MET A 280 -16.97 -34.84 -7.55
CA MET A 280 -16.24 -36.04 -7.97
C MET A 280 -15.88 -36.87 -6.73
N ALA A 281 -16.34 -38.11 -6.68
CA ALA A 281 -16.03 -39.07 -5.63
C ALA A 281 -15.07 -40.13 -6.17
N VAL A 282 -14.00 -40.41 -5.43
CA VAL A 282 -13.03 -41.45 -5.79
C VAL A 282 -13.20 -42.62 -4.85
N ASP A 283 -13.62 -43.75 -5.41
CA ASP A 283 -13.76 -45.02 -4.71
C ASP A 283 -12.66 -45.98 -5.16
N TYR A 284 -12.12 -46.76 -4.23
CA TYR A 284 -11.01 -47.65 -4.53
C TYR A 284 -10.99 -48.88 -3.63
N ASN A 285 -10.44 -49.98 -4.17
CA ASN A 285 -10.14 -51.18 -3.40
C ASN A 285 -8.63 -51.38 -3.29
N GLY A 286 -8.15 -51.76 -2.11
CA GLY A 286 -6.71 -51.87 -1.83
C GLY A 286 -6.04 -50.53 -1.50
N LYS A 287 -4.91 -50.23 -2.15
CA LYS A 287 -4.17 -48.98 -1.89
C LYS A 287 -4.80 -47.79 -2.64
N PRO A 288 -4.90 -46.61 -2.01
CA PRO A 288 -5.45 -45.42 -2.65
C PRO A 288 -4.57 -44.93 -3.80
N PRO A 289 -5.15 -44.55 -4.95
CA PRO A 289 -4.41 -43.99 -6.07
C PRO A 289 -4.01 -42.54 -5.79
N PHE A 290 -2.96 -42.06 -6.47
CA PHE A 290 -2.68 -40.64 -6.58
C PHE A 290 -3.59 -40.02 -7.65
N ILE A 291 -4.13 -38.85 -7.35
CA ILE A 291 -4.83 -37.98 -8.28
C ILE A 291 -3.86 -36.86 -8.62
N ASP A 292 -3.27 -36.91 -9.80
CA ASP A 292 -2.23 -35.97 -10.23
C ASP A 292 -2.85 -34.69 -10.84
N ALA A 293 -4.03 -34.79 -11.46
CA ALA A 293 -4.72 -33.66 -12.08
C ALA A 293 -6.23 -33.89 -12.27
N LEU A 294 -7.00 -32.79 -12.21
CA LEU A 294 -8.39 -32.68 -12.66
C LEU A 294 -8.51 -31.44 -13.56
N LEU A 295 -9.07 -31.64 -14.76
CA LEU A 295 -9.22 -30.64 -15.82
C LEU A 295 -10.71 -30.49 -16.17
N LEU A 296 -11.22 -29.26 -16.20
CA LEU A 296 -12.62 -28.95 -16.51
C LEU A 296 -12.71 -28.13 -17.80
N GLU A 297 -13.37 -28.67 -18.83
CA GLU A 297 -13.40 -28.12 -20.18
C GLU A 297 -14.84 -28.01 -20.74
N THR A 298 -15.00 -27.12 -21.72
CA THR A 298 -16.22 -26.98 -22.54
C THR A 298 -16.09 -27.88 -23.79
N PRO A 299 -17.03 -27.85 -24.76
CA PRO A 299 -16.87 -28.65 -25.99
C PRO A 299 -15.76 -28.16 -26.92
N SER A 300 -15.42 -26.87 -26.87
CA SER A 300 -14.38 -26.27 -27.71
C SER A 300 -13.91 -24.92 -27.18
N GLY A 301 -12.65 -24.58 -27.43
CA GLY A 301 -12.05 -23.29 -27.13
C GLY A 301 -10.66 -23.41 -26.54
N LEU A 302 -10.17 -22.32 -25.95
CA LEU A 302 -8.89 -22.30 -25.25
C LEU A 302 -9.10 -22.53 -23.75
N SER A 303 -8.45 -23.55 -23.18
CA SER A 303 -8.38 -23.77 -21.73
C SER A 303 -7.03 -23.29 -21.20
N TYR A 304 -7.05 -22.58 -20.08
CA TYR A 304 -5.85 -21.98 -19.48
C TYR A 304 -5.69 -22.42 -18.03
N SER A 305 -4.71 -23.28 -17.80
CA SER A 305 -4.45 -23.94 -16.53
C SER A 305 -3.38 -23.20 -15.73
N THR A 306 -3.63 -22.92 -14.45
CA THR A 306 -2.66 -22.24 -13.58
C THR A 306 -2.15 -23.21 -12.51
N VAL A 307 -0.83 -23.38 -12.42
CA VAL A 307 -0.15 -24.18 -11.40
C VAL A 307 0.70 -23.24 -10.53
N VAL A 308 0.12 -22.81 -9.41
CA VAL A 308 0.76 -21.89 -8.47
C VAL A 308 1.49 -22.64 -7.37
N ARG A 309 2.70 -22.17 -7.05
CA ARG A 309 3.53 -22.66 -5.95
C ARG A 309 4.22 -21.50 -5.22
N MET A 310 3.62 -21.03 -4.12
CA MET A 310 4.16 -19.88 -3.39
C MET A 310 5.58 -20.16 -2.84
N GLY A 311 6.53 -19.28 -3.15
CA GLY A 311 7.86 -19.28 -2.54
C GLY A 311 8.78 -20.44 -2.95
N ILE A 312 8.55 -21.05 -4.12
CA ILE A 312 9.45 -22.07 -4.67
C ILE A 312 10.32 -21.52 -5.79
N HIS A 313 11.41 -22.22 -6.08
CA HIS A 313 12.19 -22.00 -7.30
C HIS A 313 11.65 -22.88 -8.43
N GLN A 314 11.71 -22.40 -9.67
CA GLN A 314 11.34 -23.18 -10.85
C GLN A 314 12.13 -24.51 -10.91
N ALA A 315 13.44 -24.43 -10.66
CA ALA A 315 14.34 -25.57 -10.80
C ALA A 315 14.07 -26.71 -9.80
N TRP A 316 13.30 -26.46 -8.73
CA TRP A 316 12.89 -27.51 -7.79
C TRP A 316 11.88 -28.48 -8.42
N MET A 317 11.22 -28.11 -9.54
CA MET A 317 10.41 -29.05 -10.32
C MET A 317 11.21 -30.24 -10.87
N ALA A 318 12.54 -30.18 -10.85
CA ALA A 318 13.38 -31.35 -11.11
C ALA A 318 13.19 -32.48 -10.08
N SER A 319 12.57 -32.24 -8.93
CA SER A 319 12.18 -33.29 -7.99
C SER A 319 11.06 -34.21 -8.51
N VAL A 320 10.35 -33.82 -9.57
CA VAL A 320 9.38 -34.69 -10.25
C VAL A 320 10.12 -35.75 -11.06
N SER A 321 9.71 -37.02 -10.98
CA SER A 321 10.36 -38.11 -11.74
C SER A 321 10.10 -38.03 -13.25
N ASP A 322 11.01 -38.59 -14.06
CA ASP A 322 10.84 -38.64 -15.53
C ASP A 322 9.54 -39.35 -15.92
N ALA A 323 9.18 -40.44 -15.24
CA ALA A 323 7.95 -41.19 -15.50
C ALA A 323 6.69 -40.35 -15.21
N ALA A 324 6.71 -39.54 -14.14
CA ALA A 324 5.60 -38.63 -13.82
C ALA A 324 5.50 -37.47 -14.82
N LEU A 325 6.64 -36.90 -15.25
CA LEU A 325 6.66 -35.89 -16.31
C LEU A 325 6.11 -36.45 -17.61
N GLU A 326 6.59 -37.62 -18.03
CA GLU A 326 6.18 -38.30 -19.25
C GLU A 326 4.68 -38.62 -19.24
N CYS A 327 4.18 -39.27 -18.18
CA CYS A 327 2.75 -39.57 -18.12
C CYS A 327 1.91 -38.30 -18.14
N GLY A 328 2.22 -37.34 -17.27
CA GLY A 328 1.36 -36.18 -17.07
C GLY A 328 1.35 -35.24 -18.26
N TYR A 329 2.50 -34.97 -18.87
CA TYR A 329 2.55 -34.08 -20.03
C TYR A 329 2.03 -34.73 -21.31
N HIS A 330 2.22 -36.02 -21.53
CA HIS A 330 1.58 -36.71 -22.66
C HIS A 330 0.07 -36.77 -22.51
N TRP A 331 -0.45 -36.95 -21.28
CA TRP A 331 -1.88 -36.88 -21.02
C TRP A 331 -2.45 -35.47 -21.19
N PHE A 332 -1.80 -34.47 -20.60
CA PHE A 332 -2.27 -33.09 -20.66
C PHE A 332 -2.20 -32.55 -22.09
N ALA A 333 -1.16 -32.93 -22.84
CA ALA A 333 -0.88 -32.51 -24.22
C ALA A 333 -0.92 -30.97 -24.39
N PRO A 334 0.00 -30.23 -23.73
CA PRO A 334 0.00 -28.77 -23.79
C PRO A 334 0.37 -28.26 -25.19
N ASP A 335 -0.33 -27.23 -25.65
CA ASP A 335 0.02 -26.46 -26.85
C ASP A 335 0.97 -25.30 -26.54
N LEU A 336 0.97 -24.85 -25.29
CA LEU A 336 1.90 -23.87 -24.74
C LEU A 336 2.14 -24.13 -23.26
N ILE A 337 3.41 -24.13 -22.85
CA ILE A 337 3.81 -24.09 -21.45
C ILE A 337 4.35 -22.70 -21.13
N VAL A 338 3.84 -22.08 -20.07
CA VAL A 338 4.31 -20.78 -19.58
C VAL A 338 5.01 -20.96 -18.24
N PHE A 339 6.21 -20.41 -18.07
CA PHE A 339 6.92 -20.37 -16.78
C PHE A 339 7.13 -18.92 -16.33
N GLU A 340 6.65 -18.58 -15.14
CA GLU A 340 6.80 -17.23 -14.54
C GLU A 340 7.41 -17.35 -13.14
N PHE A 341 8.74 -17.21 -13.07
CA PHE A 341 9.56 -17.38 -11.87
C PHE A 341 10.76 -16.41 -11.88
N GLY A 342 11.49 -16.35 -10.76
CA GLY A 342 12.81 -15.70 -10.69
C GLY A 342 12.97 -14.75 -9.50
N VAL A 343 11.87 -14.32 -8.88
CA VAL A 343 11.91 -13.44 -7.69
C VAL A 343 12.45 -14.18 -6.47
N ASN A 344 12.07 -15.45 -6.28
CA ASN A 344 12.55 -16.28 -5.18
C ASN A 344 14.00 -16.71 -5.39
N GLU A 345 14.36 -17.05 -6.63
CA GLU A 345 15.72 -17.41 -7.02
C GLU A 345 16.70 -16.27 -6.75
N SER A 346 16.35 -15.05 -7.13
CA SER A 346 17.21 -13.90 -6.87
C SER A 346 17.31 -13.59 -5.38
N ALA A 347 16.27 -13.86 -4.58
CA ALA A 347 16.33 -13.68 -3.12
C ALA A 347 17.30 -14.67 -2.47
N SER A 348 17.25 -15.94 -2.89
CA SER A 348 18.16 -16.98 -2.40
C SER A 348 19.60 -16.75 -2.85
N ILE A 349 19.82 -16.30 -4.09
CA ILE A 349 21.16 -15.93 -4.61
C ILE A 349 21.75 -14.76 -3.83
N GLU A 350 20.97 -13.68 -3.67
CA GLU A 350 21.40 -12.46 -2.98
C GLU A 350 21.85 -12.73 -1.54
N THR A 351 21.09 -13.58 -0.84
CA THR A 351 21.34 -13.91 0.57
C THR A 351 22.31 -15.08 0.74
N ARG A 352 22.78 -15.70 -0.34
CA ARG A 352 23.55 -16.96 -0.34
C ARG A 352 22.86 -18.04 0.50
N PHE A 353 21.53 -18.06 0.49
CA PHE A 353 20.75 -18.96 1.32
C PHE A 353 21.04 -20.42 0.92
N HIS A 354 21.40 -21.28 1.89
CA HIS A 354 21.92 -22.63 1.65
C HIS A 354 23.08 -22.70 0.62
N GLY A 355 23.89 -21.66 0.52
CA GLY A 355 24.98 -21.58 -0.45
C GLY A 355 24.48 -21.50 -1.91
N TYR A 356 23.24 -21.06 -2.15
CA TYR A 356 22.71 -20.91 -3.49
C TYR A 356 23.44 -19.81 -4.26
N THR A 357 23.89 -20.14 -5.47
CA THR A 357 24.66 -19.24 -6.34
C THR A 357 24.02 -19.14 -7.73
N PRO A 358 24.36 -18.12 -8.53
CA PRO A 358 23.92 -18.05 -9.92
C PRO A 358 24.29 -19.31 -10.72
N GLU A 359 25.47 -19.89 -10.46
CA GLU A 359 25.94 -21.11 -11.13
C GLU A 359 25.11 -22.34 -10.71
N LYS A 360 24.77 -22.47 -9.42
CA LYS A 360 23.87 -23.52 -8.93
C LYS A 360 22.48 -23.35 -9.55
N TYR A 361 21.94 -22.13 -9.62
CA TYR A 361 20.67 -21.84 -10.28
C TYR A 361 20.69 -22.24 -11.76
N GLU A 362 21.67 -21.76 -12.53
CA GLU A 362 21.81 -22.06 -13.96
C GLU A 362 21.91 -23.57 -14.21
N SER A 363 22.77 -24.26 -13.47
CA SER A 363 22.96 -25.71 -13.59
C SER A 363 21.64 -26.46 -13.34
N GLN A 364 20.92 -26.08 -12.29
CA GLN A 364 19.68 -26.76 -11.92
C GLN A 364 18.54 -26.51 -12.90
N LEU A 365 18.40 -25.28 -13.38
CA LEU A 365 17.36 -24.92 -14.33
C LEU A 365 17.63 -25.56 -15.71
N ARG A 366 18.90 -25.58 -16.15
CA ARG A 366 19.34 -26.27 -17.36
C ARG A 366 19.03 -27.77 -17.32
N ASP A 367 19.32 -28.42 -16.21
CA ASP A 367 19.03 -29.85 -16.02
C ASP A 367 17.52 -30.14 -16.09
N TYR A 368 16.69 -29.27 -15.49
CA TYR A 368 15.24 -29.37 -15.63
C TYR A 368 14.78 -29.23 -17.09
N TYR A 369 15.24 -28.21 -17.82
CA TYR A 369 14.86 -28.01 -19.22
C TYR A 369 15.35 -29.13 -20.14
N LYS A 370 16.53 -29.71 -19.87
CA LYS A 370 17.02 -30.88 -20.59
C LYS A 370 16.07 -32.07 -20.46
N ARG A 371 15.57 -32.32 -19.25
CA ARG A 371 14.59 -33.39 -18.99
C ARG A 371 13.22 -33.07 -19.60
N LEU A 372 12.78 -31.81 -19.49
CA LEU A 372 11.52 -31.37 -20.08
C LEU A 372 11.53 -31.52 -21.61
N ARG A 373 12.59 -31.08 -22.29
CA ARG A 373 12.75 -31.23 -23.75
C ARG A 373 12.91 -32.69 -24.19
N LYS A 374 13.36 -33.59 -23.33
CA LYS A 374 13.35 -35.03 -23.62
C LYS A 374 11.92 -35.57 -23.71
N VAL A 375 11.01 -35.09 -22.86
CA VAL A 375 9.60 -35.49 -22.86
C VAL A 375 8.80 -34.74 -23.93
N LEU A 376 9.05 -33.44 -24.07
CA LEU A 376 8.34 -32.53 -24.98
C LEU A 376 9.35 -31.83 -25.90
N PRO A 377 9.90 -32.53 -26.91
CA PRO A 377 10.94 -31.97 -27.77
C PRO A 377 10.45 -30.74 -28.53
N ASP A 378 9.17 -30.75 -28.90
CA ASP A 378 8.59 -29.86 -29.90
C ASP A 378 7.54 -28.89 -29.37
N THR A 379 7.20 -28.97 -28.08
CA THR A 379 6.16 -28.12 -27.47
C THR A 379 6.68 -26.70 -27.29
N PRO A 380 5.92 -25.67 -27.72
CA PRO A 380 6.25 -24.28 -27.45
C PRO A 380 6.31 -23.98 -25.95
N ILE A 381 7.35 -23.25 -25.52
CA ILE A 381 7.51 -22.77 -24.15
C ILE A 381 7.68 -21.26 -24.19
N LEU A 382 6.97 -20.56 -23.31
CA LEU A 382 7.14 -19.15 -23.02
C LEU A 382 7.66 -18.98 -21.59
N MET A 383 8.80 -18.33 -21.44
CA MET A 383 9.33 -17.91 -20.15
C MET A 383 9.01 -16.43 -19.96
N VAL A 384 8.22 -16.12 -18.93
CA VAL A 384 7.95 -14.76 -18.48
C VAL A 384 9.00 -14.41 -17.44
N GLY A 385 9.90 -13.51 -17.82
CA GLY A 385 11.04 -13.10 -17.00
C GLY A 385 10.61 -12.43 -15.69
N PRO A 386 11.53 -12.30 -14.72
CA PRO A 386 11.15 -11.82 -13.42
C PRO A 386 10.94 -10.30 -13.43
N LEU A 387 10.14 -9.83 -12.49
CA LEU A 387 9.83 -8.40 -12.29
C LEU A 387 11.08 -7.59 -11.91
N ASP A 388 11.04 -6.27 -12.03
CA ASP A 388 11.96 -5.42 -11.27
C ASP A 388 11.66 -5.51 -9.76
N ARG A 389 12.70 -5.41 -8.93
CA ARG A 389 12.53 -5.37 -7.47
C ARG A 389 13.63 -4.58 -6.78
N VAL A 390 13.27 -3.98 -5.65
CA VAL A 390 14.19 -3.27 -4.77
C VAL A 390 14.07 -3.79 -3.35
N LYS A 391 15.12 -3.59 -2.55
CA LYS A 391 15.13 -3.91 -1.13
C LYS A 391 15.48 -2.67 -0.32
N SER A 392 15.03 -2.63 0.92
CA SER A 392 15.50 -1.63 1.88
C SER A 392 16.87 -2.00 2.42
N GLN A 393 17.82 -1.09 2.29
CA GLN A 393 19.12 -1.23 2.93
C GLN A 393 19.57 0.14 3.47
N GLY A 394 19.72 0.24 4.79
CA GLY A 394 20.12 1.49 5.45
C GLY A 394 19.09 2.62 5.39
N GLY A 395 17.81 2.31 5.11
CA GLY A 395 16.75 3.32 4.94
C GLY A 395 16.69 3.93 3.53
N ALA A 396 17.39 3.33 2.56
CA ALA A 396 17.24 3.64 1.15
C ALA A 396 16.79 2.38 0.38
N LEU A 397 15.96 2.57 -0.64
CA LEU A 397 15.63 1.51 -1.58
C LEU A 397 16.79 1.30 -2.56
N GLN A 398 17.27 0.07 -2.65
CA GLN A 398 18.35 -0.31 -3.55
C GLN A 398 17.90 -1.45 -4.48
N PRO A 399 18.26 -1.40 -5.79
CA PRO A 399 18.07 -2.53 -6.70
C PRO A 399 18.71 -3.79 -6.14
N VAL A 400 18.12 -4.94 -6.48
CA VAL A 400 18.70 -6.24 -6.09
C VAL A 400 19.56 -6.80 -7.24
N PRO A 401 20.89 -6.81 -7.14
CA PRO A 401 21.76 -7.23 -8.25
C PRO A 401 21.51 -8.68 -8.70
N ALA A 402 21.18 -9.58 -7.76
CA ALA A 402 20.83 -10.96 -8.09
C ALA A 402 19.63 -11.09 -9.05
N GLN A 403 18.78 -10.05 -9.17
CA GLN A 403 17.67 -10.01 -10.13
C GLN A 403 18.21 -10.00 -11.57
N ASP A 404 19.25 -9.21 -11.82
CA ASP A 404 19.89 -9.11 -13.13
C ASP A 404 20.58 -10.44 -13.50
N ASP A 405 21.18 -11.13 -12.52
CA ASP A 405 21.77 -12.46 -12.73
C ASP A 405 20.74 -13.51 -13.12
N VAL A 406 19.62 -13.60 -12.41
CA VAL A 406 18.53 -14.53 -12.73
C VAL A 406 18.00 -14.26 -14.14
N ARG A 407 17.71 -12.99 -14.46
CA ARG A 407 17.21 -12.58 -15.78
C ARG A 407 18.19 -12.93 -16.90
N ARG A 408 19.49 -12.69 -16.70
CA ARG A 408 20.54 -13.06 -17.66
C ARG A 408 20.62 -14.57 -17.88
N ILE A 409 20.56 -15.37 -16.81
CA ILE A 409 20.59 -16.83 -16.89
C ILE A 409 19.35 -17.36 -17.62
N GLN A 410 18.18 -16.85 -17.28
CA GLN A 410 16.92 -17.22 -17.92
C GLN A 410 16.95 -16.96 -19.44
N ARG A 411 17.38 -15.77 -19.87
CA ARG A 411 17.58 -15.44 -21.29
C ARG A 411 18.55 -16.38 -22.00
N LYS A 412 19.70 -16.66 -21.37
CA LYS A 412 20.70 -17.60 -21.90
C LYS A 412 20.10 -19.00 -22.12
N LEU A 413 19.36 -19.50 -21.12
CA LEU A 413 18.71 -20.82 -21.24
C LEU A 413 17.54 -20.80 -22.21
N ALA A 414 16.90 -19.64 -22.40
CA ALA A 414 15.85 -19.51 -23.39
C ALA A 414 16.38 -19.72 -24.82
N ASP A 415 17.54 -19.11 -25.14
CA ASP A 415 18.22 -19.32 -26.41
C ASP A 415 18.71 -20.76 -26.58
N GLU A 416 19.26 -21.35 -25.52
CA GLU A 416 19.81 -22.71 -25.57
C GLU A 416 18.75 -23.79 -25.81
N PHE A 417 17.54 -23.61 -25.29
CA PHE A 417 16.47 -24.61 -25.33
C PHE A 417 15.30 -24.22 -26.24
N ASP A 418 15.47 -23.25 -27.13
CA ASP A 418 14.45 -22.77 -28.08
C ASP A 418 13.14 -22.35 -27.37
N ILE A 419 13.27 -21.51 -26.35
CA ILE A 419 12.17 -21.00 -25.52
C ILE A 419 11.97 -19.53 -25.85
N ALA A 420 10.70 -19.11 -25.98
CA ALA A 420 10.39 -17.69 -26.12
C ALA A 420 10.53 -16.98 -24.76
N PHE A 421 11.08 -15.77 -24.73
CA PHE A 421 11.28 -15.01 -23.49
C PHE A 421 10.59 -13.63 -23.55
N PHE A 422 9.63 -13.43 -22.64
CA PHE A 422 9.02 -12.12 -22.40
C PHE A 422 9.76 -11.42 -21.27
N ASP A 423 10.34 -10.26 -21.55
CA ASP A 423 11.11 -9.53 -20.55
C ASP A 423 10.25 -8.57 -19.74
N THR A 424 9.65 -9.11 -18.68
CA THR A 424 8.82 -8.34 -17.75
C THR A 424 9.58 -7.18 -17.12
N TYR A 425 10.87 -7.34 -16.83
CA TYR A 425 11.71 -6.29 -16.26
C TYR A 425 11.77 -5.07 -17.18
N GLU A 426 12.04 -5.26 -18.47
CA GLU A 426 12.07 -4.15 -19.44
C GLU A 426 10.66 -3.63 -19.75
N TYR A 427 9.65 -4.50 -19.77
CA TYR A 427 8.24 -4.09 -19.92
C TYR A 427 7.79 -3.11 -18.83
N MET A 428 8.23 -3.32 -17.59
CA MET A 428 7.95 -2.42 -16.47
C MET A 428 8.70 -1.08 -16.54
N GLY A 429 9.68 -0.94 -17.45
CA GLY A 429 10.56 0.23 -17.56
C GLY A 429 12.00 0.00 -17.04
N GLY A 430 12.28 -1.19 -16.48
CA GLY A 430 13.60 -1.57 -16.02
C GLY A 430 13.91 -1.15 -14.58
N ARG A 431 15.20 -0.93 -14.31
CA ARG A 431 15.73 -0.78 -12.95
C ARG A 431 15.01 0.30 -12.13
N GLY A 432 14.51 -0.08 -10.95
CA GLY A 432 13.88 0.82 -9.98
C GLY A 432 12.44 1.22 -10.31
N HIS A 433 11.88 0.75 -11.43
CA HIS A 433 10.51 1.08 -11.83
C HIS A 433 9.46 0.43 -10.93
N ILE A 434 9.80 -0.62 -10.19
CA ILE A 434 8.89 -1.18 -9.17
C ILE A 434 8.47 -0.11 -8.15
N ILE A 435 9.33 0.87 -7.86
CA ILE A 435 9.03 1.97 -6.92
C ILE A 435 7.88 2.83 -7.45
N GLN A 436 7.89 3.12 -8.75
CA GLN A 436 6.82 3.88 -9.40
C GLN A 436 5.53 3.05 -9.47
N MET A 437 5.65 1.74 -9.71
CA MET A 437 4.49 0.84 -9.69
C MET A 437 3.83 0.79 -8.32
N VAL A 438 4.61 0.76 -7.23
CA VAL A 438 4.07 0.87 -5.86
C VAL A 438 3.32 2.19 -5.67
N ARG A 439 3.92 3.31 -6.08
CA ARG A 439 3.28 4.64 -6.00
C ARG A 439 1.98 4.74 -6.79
N LYS A 440 1.88 4.03 -7.92
CA LYS A 440 0.67 3.96 -8.76
C LYS A 440 -0.32 2.88 -8.31
N GLY A 441 -0.05 2.16 -7.22
CA GLY A 441 -0.89 1.07 -6.72
C GLY A 441 -0.89 -0.17 -7.61
N LEU A 442 0.08 -0.31 -8.52
CA LEU A 442 0.30 -1.47 -9.40
C LEU A 442 1.16 -2.55 -8.72
N ALA A 443 1.96 -2.18 -7.72
CA ALA A 443 2.72 -3.12 -6.90
C ALA A 443 2.43 -2.90 -5.41
N LEU A 444 2.69 -3.92 -4.59
CA LEU A 444 2.56 -3.85 -3.14
C LEU A 444 3.79 -3.17 -2.52
N ASN A 445 3.60 -2.55 -1.35
CA ASN A 445 4.65 -1.85 -0.59
C ASN A 445 5.83 -2.74 -0.13
N ASP A 446 5.82 -4.04 -0.46
CA ASP A 446 6.96 -4.94 -0.26
C ASP A 446 7.97 -4.89 -1.43
N TYR A 447 7.67 -4.13 -2.48
CA TYR A 447 8.50 -3.96 -3.68
C TYR A 447 8.85 -5.28 -4.39
N MET A 448 8.00 -6.29 -4.23
CA MET A 448 8.18 -7.62 -4.84
C MET A 448 6.90 -8.14 -5.49
N HIS A 449 5.73 -7.95 -4.86
CA HIS A 449 4.47 -8.49 -5.35
C HIS A 449 3.64 -7.43 -6.09
N LEU A 450 2.85 -7.88 -7.05
CA LEU A 450 1.92 -7.02 -7.80
C LEU A 450 0.58 -6.89 -7.07
N SER A 451 -0.09 -5.75 -7.25
CA SER A 451 -1.54 -5.66 -6.96
C SER A 451 -2.34 -6.38 -8.06
N SER A 452 -3.67 -6.50 -7.91
CA SER A 452 -4.52 -7.02 -9.01
C SER A 452 -4.40 -6.16 -10.28
N ALA A 453 -4.28 -4.84 -10.15
CA ALA A 453 -4.13 -3.95 -11.29
C ALA A 453 -2.76 -4.10 -11.97
N GLY A 454 -1.68 -4.29 -11.20
CA GLY A 454 -0.37 -4.58 -11.80
C GLY A 454 -0.30 -5.96 -12.43
N GLY A 455 -0.96 -6.96 -11.83
CA GLY A 455 -1.10 -8.29 -12.43
C GLY A 455 -1.82 -8.24 -13.77
N ASP A 456 -2.93 -7.49 -13.84
CA ASP A 456 -3.66 -7.23 -15.08
C ASP A 456 -2.78 -6.51 -16.13
N MET A 457 -1.95 -5.53 -15.71
CA MET A 457 -1.00 -4.82 -16.61
C MET A 457 0.03 -5.77 -17.26
N ILE A 458 0.62 -6.68 -16.47
CA ILE A 458 1.56 -7.68 -17.00
C ILE A 458 0.84 -8.64 -17.94
N ALA A 459 -0.35 -9.10 -17.54
CA ALA A 459 -1.18 -9.99 -18.35
C ALA A 459 -1.56 -9.38 -19.70
N ASP A 460 -1.93 -8.10 -19.74
CA ASP A 460 -2.24 -7.38 -20.97
C ASP A 460 -1.02 -7.25 -21.88
N GLY A 461 0.17 -7.01 -21.31
CA GLY A 461 1.44 -6.97 -22.05
C GLY A 461 1.77 -8.32 -22.71
N VAL A 462 1.72 -9.41 -21.93
CA VAL A 462 1.98 -10.76 -22.45
C VAL A 462 0.93 -11.15 -23.51
N SER A 463 -0.36 -10.87 -23.24
CA SER A 463 -1.45 -11.14 -24.19
C SER A 463 -1.25 -10.39 -25.51
N ALA A 464 -0.88 -9.11 -25.43
CA ALA A 464 -0.69 -8.27 -26.60
C ALA A 464 0.44 -8.82 -27.49
N GLU A 465 1.57 -9.23 -26.92
CA GLU A 465 2.65 -9.84 -27.69
C GLU A 465 2.23 -11.18 -28.32
N LEU A 466 1.54 -12.05 -27.58
CA LEU A 466 1.01 -13.30 -28.16
C LEU A 466 0.06 -13.05 -29.33
N LEU A 467 -0.83 -12.06 -29.22
CA LEU A 467 -1.79 -11.71 -30.26
C LEU A 467 -1.13 -11.03 -31.47
N LYS A 468 -0.08 -10.21 -31.26
CA LYS A 468 0.74 -9.66 -32.37
C LYS A 468 1.45 -10.78 -33.13
N GLY A 469 2.02 -11.75 -32.41
CA GLY A 469 2.67 -12.91 -33.02
C GLY A 469 1.70 -13.75 -33.84
N TYR A 470 0.51 -14.04 -33.29
CA TYR A 470 -0.54 -14.74 -34.01
C TYR A 470 -0.99 -13.98 -35.27
N ALA A 471 -1.22 -12.67 -35.17
CA ALA A 471 -1.61 -11.85 -36.30
C ALA A 471 -0.53 -11.81 -37.40
N SER A 472 0.74 -11.80 -37.01
CA SER A 472 1.87 -11.89 -37.93
C SER A 472 1.92 -13.26 -38.63
N TYR A 473 1.63 -14.34 -37.90
CA TYR A 473 1.56 -15.71 -38.45
C TYR A 473 0.45 -15.87 -39.49
N THR A 474 -0.73 -15.28 -39.26
CA THR A 474 -1.88 -15.35 -40.18
C THR A 474 -1.89 -14.27 -41.27
N GLY A 475 -1.01 -13.26 -41.18
CA GLY A 475 -1.04 -12.09 -42.06
C GLY A 475 -2.25 -11.18 -41.83
N SER A 476 -2.87 -11.20 -40.64
CA SER A 476 -4.02 -10.38 -40.27
C SER A 476 -3.62 -9.16 -39.42
N GLN A 477 -4.53 -8.20 -39.22
CA GLN A 477 -4.34 -7.14 -38.22
C GLN A 477 -4.64 -7.67 -36.81
N ALA A 478 -3.81 -7.30 -35.83
CA ALA A 478 -4.02 -7.70 -34.44
C ALA A 478 -5.13 -6.87 -33.77
N VAL A 479 -6.11 -7.53 -33.16
CA VAL A 479 -7.03 -6.89 -32.19
C VAL A 479 -6.36 -6.96 -30.82
N LEU A 480 -5.79 -5.85 -30.37
CA LEU A 480 -5.06 -5.80 -29.11
C LEU A 480 -6.02 -5.52 -27.94
N PRO A 481 -5.73 -6.04 -26.73
CA PRO A 481 -6.38 -5.57 -25.51
C PRO A 481 -6.21 -4.05 -25.37
N GLU A 482 -7.15 -3.37 -24.71
CA GLU A 482 -6.94 -1.99 -24.29
C GLU A 482 -5.75 -1.97 -23.30
N ALA A 483 -4.56 -1.68 -23.81
CA ALA A 483 -3.36 -1.67 -23.01
C ALA A 483 -3.41 -0.48 -22.04
N HIS A 484 -3.35 -0.76 -20.75
CA HIS A 484 -2.83 0.23 -19.81
C HIS A 484 -1.37 0.46 -20.20
N ALA A 485 -1.09 1.60 -20.83
CA ALA A 485 0.28 1.98 -21.17
C ALA A 485 1.13 1.84 -19.91
N ALA A 486 2.33 1.25 -20.08
CA ALA A 486 3.32 1.25 -19.02
C ALA A 486 3.44 2.70 -18.52
N PRO A 487 3.40 2.91 -17.20
CA PRO A 487 3.33 4.25 -16.65
C PRO A 487 4.45 5.12 -17.23
N ASP A 488 4.11 6.30 -17.74
CA ASP A 488 5.11 7.31 -18.10
C ASP A 488 6.08 7.49 -16.93
N VAL A 489 7.36 7.58 -17.27
CA VAL A 489 8.48 7.78 -16.34
C VAL A 489 8.25 9.08 -15.59
N PHE A 490 7.55 9.01 -14.47
CA PHE A 490 7.49 10.12 -13.54
C PHE A 490 8.77 10.09 -12.73
N GLU A 491 9.64 11.08 -12.97
CA GLU A 491 10.72 11.43 -12.05
C GLU A 491 10.13 11.45 -10.63
N GLY A 492 10.73 10.64 -9.76
CA GLY A 492 10.23 10.45 -8.42
C GLY A 492 10.12 11.77 -7.64
N GLU A 493 9.33 11.76 -6.58
CA GLU A 493 9.38 12.84 -5.59
C GLU A 493 10.84 13.16 -5.21
N ASP A 494 11.14 14.45 -5.26
CA ASP A 494 12.45 15.02 -4.97
C ASP A 494 12.91 14.50 -3.58
N PRO A 495 14.11 13.92 -3.44
CA PRO A 495 14.63 13.42 -2.15
C PRO A 495 14.77 14.50 -1.05
N GLY A 496 14.35 15.74 -1.31
CA GLY A 496 14.38 16.87 -0.39
C GLY A 496 13.11 17.15 0.43
N ALA A 497 12.00 16.44 0.22
CA ALA A 497 10.73 16.75 0.93
C ALA A 497 10.83 16.52 2.45
N ILE A 498 10.54 17.55 3.25
CA ILE A 498 10.61 17.47 4.70
C ILE A 498 9.28 16.97 5.28
N SER A 499 9.24 15.73 5.76
CA SER A 499 8.07 15.14 6.45
C SER A 499 8.28 15.06 7.97
N PHE A 500 7.22 15.23 8.77
CA PHE A 500 7.28 15.28 10.24
C PHE A 500 7.86 14.04 10.93
N ASN A 501 7.77 12.87 10.30
CA ASN A 501 8.35 11.61 10.77
C ASN A 501 9.79 11.37 10.27
N SER A 502 10.39 12.30 9.52
CA SER A 502 11.74 12.19 8.98
C SER A 502 12.81 12.74 9.94
N ARG A 503 14.03 12.22 9.81
CA ARG A 503 15.23 12.76 10.49
C ARG A 503 15.49 14.22 10.08
N THR A 504 15.23 14.54 8.82
CA THR A 504 15.36 15.89 8.26
C THR A 504 14.45 16.89 8.98
N TYR A 505 13.22 16.50 9.34
CA TYR A 505 12.34 17.36 10.12
C TYR A 505 12.83 17.60 11.54
N ALA A 506 13.38 16.58 12.21
CA ALA A 506 13.94 16.75 13.54
C ALA A 506 15.10 17.76 13.54
N LEU A 507 16.00 17.67 12.55
CA LEU A 507 17.09 18.62 12.36
C LEU A 507 16.57 20.02 12.00
N PHE A 508 15.62 20.11 11.07
CA PHE A 508 14.97 21.36 10.69
C PHE A 508 14.35 22.06 11.91
N LEU A 509 13.52 21.34 12.68
CA LEU A 509 12.88 21.87 13.88
C LEU A 509 13.93 22.31 14.91
N PHE A 510 14.99 21.54 15.12
CA PHE A 510 16.07 21.90 16.03
C PHE A 510 16.75 23.23 15.64
N VAL A 511 17.12 23.39 14.37
CA VAL A 511 17.72 24.63 13.85
C VAL A 511 16.74 25.80 14.03
N VAL A 512 15.46 25.61 13.67
CA VAL A 512 14.42 26.63 13.83
C VAL A 512 14.28 27.05 15.29
N LEU A 513 14.33 26.10 16.24
CA LEU A 513 14.22 26.39 17.67
C LEU A 513 15.40 27.21 18.19
N ILE A 514 16.63 26.89 17.79
CA ILE A 514 17.83 27.64 18.22
C ILE A 514 17.76 29.06 17.67
N VAL A 515 17.58 29.21 16.36
CA VAL A 515 17.58 30.53 15.71
C VAL A 515 16.40 31.36 16.22
N SER A 516 15.20 30.79 16.34
CA SER A 516 14.05 31.48 16.93
C SER A 516 14.33 31.93 18.38
N SER A 517 15.04 31.12 19.16
CA SER A 517 15.41 31.44 20.56
C SER A 517 16.45 32.56 20.65
N VAL A 518 17.43 32.60 19.73
CA VAL A 518 18.40 33.70 19.62
C VAL A 518 17.70 34.99 19.21
N LEU A 519 16.77 34.92 18.26
CA LEU A 519 16.04 36.07 17.72
C LEU A 519 14.96 36.63 18.66
N VAL A 520 14.78 36.08 19.87
CA VAL A 520 13.80 36.55 20.87
C VAL A 520 13.94 38.03 21.19
N ARG A 521 15.17 38.56 21.18
CA ARG A 521 15.46 39.98 21.44
C ARG A 521 15.04 40.90 20.30
N TRP A 522 14.79 40.36 19.10
CA TRP A 522 14.43 41.10 17.90
C TRP A 522 13.14 40.54 17.32
N PRO A 523 11.97 40.90 17.89
CA PRO A 523 10.69 40.26 17.58
C PRO A 523 10.30 40.37 16.10
N ASN A 524 10.68 41.45 15.42
CA ASN A 524 10.42 41.60 13.97
C ASN A 524 11.31 40.68 13.13
N LEU A 525 12.60 40.51 13.49
CA LEU A 525 13.48 39.56 12.81
C LEU A 525 13.02 38.12 13.06
N ARG A 526 12.59 37.82 14.29
CA ARG A 526 12.00 36.51 14.62
C ARG A 526 10.74 36.25 13.80
N LEU A 527 9.85 37.23 13.66
CA LEU A 527 8.65 37.11 12.84
C LEU A 527 9.01 36.82 11.37
N GLY A 528 9.92 37.60 10.79
CA GLY A 528 10.41 37.39 9.42
C GLY A 528 11.05 36.01 9.25
N PHE A 529 11.89 35.59 10.20
CA PHE A 529 12.49 34.26 10.21
C PHE A 529 11.45 33.15 10.22
N LEU A 530 10.42 33.23 11.09
CA LEU A 530 9.37 32.22 11.16
C LEU A 530 8.53 32.12 9.87
N VAL A 531 8.30 33.25 9.19
CA VAL A 531 7.67 33.26 7.86
C VAL A 531 8.58 32.57 6.83
N LEU A 532 9.86 32.95 6.78
CA LEU A 532 10.83 32.40 5.83
C LEU A 532 11.00 30.89 5.98
N VAL A 533 11.21 30.39 7.21
CA VAL A 533 11.34 28.93 7.43
C VAL A 533 10.05 28.18 7.15
N SER A 534 8.90 28.84 7.30
CA SER A 534 7.63 28.22 6.94
C SER A 534 7.45 28.08 5.44
N PHE A 535 7.82 29.10 4.66
CA PHE A 535 7.87 28.98 3.21
C PHE A 535 8.93 27.98 2.74
N TYR A 536 10.10 27.94 3.38
CA TYR A 536 11.13 26.95 3.08
C TYR A 536 10.64 25.52 3.32
N PHE A 537 9.99 25.27 4.46
CA PHE A 537 9.41 23.95 4.76
C PHE A 537 8.45 23.49 3.66
N TYR A 538 7.60 24.40 3.18
CA TYR A 538 6.67 24.08 2.11
C TYR A 538 7.33 23.97 0.72
N ALA A 539 8.32 24.84 0.44
CA ALA A 539 9.12 24.80 -0.79
C ALA A 539 9.93 23.50 -0.94
N SER A 540 10.22 22.81 0.17
CA SER A 540 10.93 21.52 0.16
C SER A 540 10.20 20.42 -0.61
N TRP A 541 8.87 20.54 -0.78
CA TRP A 541 8.06 19.64 -1.58
C TRP A 541 8.14 20.03 -3.06
N LYS A 542 7.68 21.24 -3.36
CA LYS A 542 7.86 21.93 -4.64
C LYS A 542 7.87 23.43 -4.38
N PHE A 543 8.63 24.19 -5.17
CA PHE A 543 8.72 25.64 -4.99
C PHE A 543 7.47 26.39 -5.47
N TRP A 544 6.92 26.03 -6.63
CA TRP A 544 5.83 26.80 -7.26
C TRP A 544 4.54 26.91 -6.42
N PRO A 545 4.10 25.90 -5.61
CA PRO A 545 2.92 26.02 -4.78
C PRO A 545 3.00 27.14 -3.72
N VAL A 546 4.21 27.55 -3.32
CA VAL A 546 4.41 28.68 -2.40
C VAL A 546 3.77 29.95 -2.97
N LEU A 547 3.80 30.12 -4.30
CA LEU A 547 3.19 31.26 -5.00
C LEU A 547 1.68 31.33 -4.77
N LEU A 548 1.00 30.18 -4.66
CA LEU A 548 -0.44 30.13 -4.37
C LEU A 548 -0.75 30.58 -2.94
N ILE A 549 0.07 30.16 -1.96
CA ILE A 549 -0.05 30.61 -0.57
C ILE A 549 0.14 32.12 -0.48
N VAL A 550 1.17 32.65 -1.15
CA VAL A 550 1.43 34.09 -1.19
C VAL A 550 0.28 34.84 -1.86
N ALA A 551 -0.23 34.33 -2.98
CA ALA A 551 -1.36 34.94 -3.69
C ALA A 551 -2.63 34.99 -2.82
N SER A 552 -2.99 33.87 -2.18
CA SER A 552 -4.13 33.79 -1.24
C SER A 552 -3.93 34.74 -0.04
N THR A 553 -2.71 34.78 0.52
CA THR A 553 -2.35 35.70 1.62
C THR A 553 -2.54 37.17 1.20
N ILE A 554 -2.05 37.57 0.03
CA ILE A 554 -2.19 38.96 -0.44
C ILE A 554 -3.67 39.29 -0.72
N LEU A 555 -4.38 38.39 -1.40
CA LEU A 555 -5.80 38.56 -1.73
C LEU A 555 -6.62 38.82 -0.47
N ASP A 556 -6.51 37.97 0.54
CA ASP A 556 -7.34 38.05 1.74
C ASP A 556 -6.94 39.18 2.67
N TYR A 557 -5.64 39.53 2.72
CA TYR A 557 -5.17 40.71 3.43
C TYR A 557 -5.76 42.00 2.83
N VAL A 558 -5.73 42.14 1.49
CA VAL A 558 -6.29 43.30 0.78
C VAL A 558 -7.81 43.34 0.89
N CYS A 559 -8.49 42.19 0.75
CA CYS A 559 -9.95 42.12 0.90
C CYS A 559 -10.38 42.52 2.32
N ALA A 560 -9.68 42.08 3.37
CA ALA A 560 -9.98 42.47 4.74
C ALA A 560 -9.84 43.99 4.97
N LEU A 561 -8.78 44.62 4.44
CA LEU A 561 -8.63 46.08 4.48
C LEU A 561 -9.76 46.80 3.71
N GLY A 562 -10.16 46.26 2.57
CA GLY A 562 -11.31 46.75 1.79
C GLY A 562 -12.62 46.67 2.54
N ILE A 563 -12.86 45.57 3.28
CA ILE A 563 -14.04 45.38 4.14
C ILE A 563 -14.07 46.44 5.25
N GLU A 564 -12.96 46.66 5.95
CA GLU A 564 -12.89 47.68 7.01
C GLU A 564 -13.11 49.09 6.46
N LYS A 565 -12.45 49.46 5.35
CA LYS A 565 -12.63 50.76 4.69
C LYS A 565 -14.07 50.97 4.23
N ALA A 566 -14.72 49.93 3.71
CA ALA A 566 -16.13 49.99 3.32
C ALA A 566 -17.05 50.18 4.53
N ARG A 567 -16.73 49.57 5.68
CA ARG A 567 -17.47 49.73 6.93
C ARG A 567 -17.33 51.13 7.51
N THR A 568 -16.14 51.74 7.49
CA THR A 568 -15.90 53.09 8.04
C THR A 568 -16.48 54.20 7.18
N LEU A 569 -16.61 54.00 5.86
CA LEU A 569 -17.20 54.99 4.93
C LEU A 569 -18.73 54.93 4.84
N SER A 570 -19.38 53.97 5.50
CA SER A 570 -20.83 53.78 5.44
C SER A 570 -21.51 54.50 6.61
N THR A 571 -21.81 55.79 6.43
CA THR A 571 -22.55 56.60 7.41
C THR A 571 -24.05 56.32 7.44
N GLU A 572 -24.63 55.67 6.42
CA GLU A 572 -26.03 55.22 6.41
C GLU A 572 -26.20 53.89 5.65
N ALA A 573 -26.68 52.87 6.35
CA ALA A 573 -27.50 51.72 5.91
C ALA A 573 -27.30 51.09 4.49
N LYS A 574 -26.10 51.04 3.91
CA LYS A 574 -25.83 50.22 2.71
C LYS A 574 -24.79 49.11 2.98
N PRO A 575 -25.22 47.89 3.36
CA PRO A 575 -24.34 46.75 3.65
C PRO A 575 -23.58 46.17 2.43
N ASP A 576 -23.71 46.77 1.23
CA ASP A 576 -23.29 46.15 -0.04
C ASP A 576 -21.79 46.25 -0.35
N ARG A 577 -21.09 47.32 0.06
CA ARG A 577 -19.71 47.54 -0.41
C ARG A 577 -18.68 46.58 0.21
N GLY A 578 -18.81 46.24 1.49
CA GLY A 578 -17.93 45.26 2.15
C GLY A 578 -18.13 43.84 1.61
N THR A 579 -19.36 43.52 1.19
CA THR A 579 -19.73 42.21 0.65
C THR A 579 -19.03 41.89 -0.66
N ARG A 580 -18.72 42.90 -1.49
CA ARG A 580 -17.96 42.70 -2.74
C ARG A 580 -16.54 42.18 -2.50
N TYR A 581 -15.86 42.69 -1.47
CA TYR A 581 -14.54 42.21 -1.07
C TYR A 581 -14.60 40.80 -0.47
N LEU A 582 -15.66 40.49 0.30
CA LEU A 582 -15.89 39.13 0.76
C LEU A 582 -16.13 38.17 -0.41
N ILE A 583 -16.95 38.55 -1.39
CA ILE A 583 -17.20 37.75 -2.60
C ILE A 583 -15.90 37.55 -3.37
N ALA A 584 -15.06 38.58 -3.53
CA ALA A 584 -13.76 38.46 -4.19
C ALA A 584 -12.84 37.45 -3.47
N SER A 585 -12.78 37.50 -2.13
CA SER A 585 -12.06 36.51 -1.31
C SER A 585 -12.60 35.10 -1.48
N LEU A 586 -13.93 34.93 -1.43
CA LEU A 586 -14.60 33.63 -1.62
C LEU A 586 -14.34 33.06 -3.01
N VAL A 587 -14.55 33.85 -4.07
CA VAL A 587 -14.35 33.42 -5.45
C VAL A 587 -12.88 33.12 -5.74
N GLY A 588 -11.94 33.92 -5.24
CA GLY A 588 -10.52 33.69 -5.45
C GLY A 588 -10.03 32.41 -4.79
N ASN A 589 -10.32 32.21 -3.50
CA ASN A 589 -9.86 31.02 -2.78
C ASN A 589 -10.61 29.74 -3.18
N LEU A 590 -11.94 29.79 -3.29
CA LEU A 590 -12.72 28.62 -3.73
C LEU A 590 -12.49 28.32 -5.22
N GLY A 591 -12.22 29.34 -6.05
CA GLY A 591 -11.83 29.15 -7.45
C GLY A 591 -10.48 28.46 -7.58
N LEU A 592 -9.49 28.86 -6.78
CA LEU A 592 -8.17 28.21 -6.71
C LEU A 592 -8.30 26.76 -6.23
N LEU A 593 -9.08 26.52 -5.17
CA LEU A 593 -9.37 25.17 -4.69
C LEU A 593 -10.10 24.34 -5.76
N PHE A 594 -11.09 24.92 -6.45
CA PHE A 594 -11.83 24.24 -7.51
C PHE A 594 -10.93 23.87 -8.69
N PHE A 595 -10.10 24.79 -9.15
CA PHE A 595 -9.21 24.58 -10.28
C PHE A 595 -8.26 23.39 -10.03
N PHE A 596 -7.57 23.37 -8.89
CA PHE A 596 -6.59 22.32 -8.61
C PHE A 596 -7.20 21.02 -8.07
N LYS A 597 -8.33 21.07 -7.35
CA LYS A 597 -8.90 19.89 -6.69
C LYS A 597 -10.07 19.27 -7.46
N TYR A 598 -10.96 20.06 -8.06
CA TYR A 598 -12.25 19.58 -8.55
C TYR A 598 -12.43 19.67 -10.07
N LEU A 599 -11.55 20.36 -10.79
CA LEU A 599 -11.68 20.52 -12.25
C LEU A 599 -11.67 19.17 -12.96
N ASN A 600 -10.71 18.31 -12.61
CA ASN A 600 -10.56 16.99 -13.24
C ASN A 600 -11.73 16.08 -12.95
N PHE A 601 -12.11 15.96 -11.67
CA PHE A 601 -13.29 15.21 -11.25
C PHE A 601 -14.57 15.71 -11.95
N SER A 602 -14.75 17.01 -12.09
CA SER A 602 -15.91 17.58 -12.79
C SER A 602 -15.89 17.22 -14.28
N GLY A 603 -14.71 17.27 -14.92
CA GLY A 603 -14.49 16.82 -16.29
C GLY A 603 -14.83 15.35 -16.47
N ASP A 604 -14.38 14.48 -15.56
CA ASP A 604 -14.67 13.04 -15.60
C ASP A 604 -16.16 12.74 -15.45
N VAL A 605 -16.85 13.43 -14.53
CA VAL A 605 -18.30 13.29 -14.36
C VAL A 605 -19.04 13.75 -15.62
N ILE A 606 -18.66 14.90 -16.20
CA ILE A 606 -19.26 15.42 -17.43
C ILE A 606 -19.01 14.44 -18.59
N ASN A 607 -17.78 13.93 -18.73
CA ASN A 607 -17.42 12.97 -19.78
C ASN A 607 -18.25 11.68 -19.65
N ARG A 608 -18.40 11.11 -18.44
CA ARG A 608 -19.26 9.94 -18.22
C ARG A 608 -20.72 10.19 -18.59
N VAL A 609 -21.23 11.39 -18.30
CA VAL A 609 -22.60 11.79 -18.67
C VAL A 609 -22.72 11.94 -20.19
N ILE A 610 -21.80 12.66 -20.84
CA ILE A 610 -21.79 12.85 -22.29
C ILE A 610 -21.69 11.50 -22.99
N GLU A 611 -20.79 10.62 -22.56
CA GLU A 611 -20.62 9.27 -23.10
C GLU A 611 -21.91 8.46 -22.98
N ALA A 612 -22.56 8.48 -21.81
CA ALA A 612 -23.83 7.78 -21.59
C ALA A 612 -24.97 8.27 -22.50
N PHE A 613 -24.97 9.54 -22.92
CA PHE A 613 -26.02 10.12 -23.77
C PHE A 613 -25.68 10.20 -25.26
N THR A 614 -24.40 10.26 -25.64
CA THR A 614 -23.97 10.59 -27.01
C THR A 614 -23.03 9.58 -27.65
N GLY A 615 -22.47 8.63 -26.87
CA GLY A 615 -21.47 7.67 -27.35
C GLY A 615 -20.20 8.32 -27.94
N SER A 616 -19.99 9.62 -27.70
CA SER A 616 -18.91 10.41 -28.29
C SER A 616 -17.65 10.38 -27.43
N ARG A 617 -16.48 10.58 -28.07
CA ARG A 617 -15.16 10.56 -27.41
C ARG A 617 -15.06 11.57 -26.26
N PRO A 618 -14.33 11.24 -25.18
CA PRO A 618 -14.18 12.12 -24.02
C PRO A 618 -13.43 13.41 -24.36
N ILE A 619 -13.85 14.52 -23.75
CA ILE A 619 -13.13 15.80 -23.82
C ILE A 619 -11.83 15.64 -23.01
N PRO A 620 -10.67 16.06 -23.54
CA PRO A 620 -9.41 16.01 -22.80
C PRO A 620 -9.52 16.78 -21.48
N VAL A 621 -9.21 16.11 -20.38
CA VAL A 621 -9.13 16.70 -19.05
C VAL A 621 -7.66 17.05 -18.77
N PHE A 622 -7.39 18.12 -18.04
CA PHE A 622 -6.02 18.46 -17.63
C PHE A 622 -5.52 17.42 -16.61
N ASP A 623 -4.20 17.22 -16.50
CA ASP A 623 -3.62 16.43 -15.39
C ASP A 623 -2.96 17.39 -14.39
N LEU A 624 -3.76 17.94 -13.48
CA LEU A 624 -3.34 19.00 -12.57
C LEU A 624 -2.76 18.39 -11.28
N LEU A 625 -1.52 18.77 -10.97
CA LEU A 625 -0.89 18.42 -9.70
C LEU A 625 -1.55 19.19 -8.54
N LEU A 626 -2.06 18.45 -7.55
CA LEU A 626 -2.68 19.03 -6.36
C LEU A 626 -1.62 19.68 -5.43
N PRO A 627 -1.71 20.98 -5.13
CA PRO A 627 -0.79 21.63 -4.20
C PRO A 627 -1.03 21.18 -2.75
N VAL A 628 0.02 20.80 -2.03
CA VAL A 628 -0.06 20.35 -0.64
C VAL A 628 -0.74 21.41 0.25
N GLY A 629 -1.64 21.01 1.15
CA GLY A 629 -2.26 21.96 2.10
C GLY A 629 -3.20 23.01 1.48
N ILE A 630 -3.48 23.00 0.17
CA ILE A 630 -4.42 23.94 -0.49
C ILE A 630 -5.79 24.00 0.19
N SER A 631 -6.29 22.84 0.60
CA SER A 631 -7.57 22.73 1.30
C SER A 631 -7.52 23.36 2.70
N PHE A 632 -6.39 23.30 3.39
CA PHE A 632 -6.22 23.79 4.76
C PHE A 632 -6.05 25.31 4.78
N TYR A 633 -5.10 25.85 4.02
CA TYR A 633 -4.88 27.31 4.05
C TYR A 633 -6.06 28.07 3.44
N THR A 634 -6.78 27.50 2.47
CA THR A 634 -8.04 28.07 1.95
C THR A 634 -9.07 28.24 3.08
N PHE A 635 -9.27 27.23 3.93
CA PHE A 635 -10.22 27.35 5.05
C PHE A 635 -9.75 28.33 6.12
N GLN A 636 -8.44 28.41 6.36
CA GLN A 636 -7.85 29.39 7.29
C GLN A 636 -8.08 30.82 6.81
N THR A 637 -7.71 31.14 5.57
CA THR A 637 -7.82 32.51 5.06
C THR A 637 -9.27 32.96 4.87
N LEU A 638 -10.17 32.04 4.45
CA LEU A 638 -11.62 32.31 4.41
C LEU A 638 -12.20 32.59 5.81
N SER A 639 -11.74 31.88 6.85
CA SER A 639 -12.21 32.15 8.22
C SER A 639 -11.93 33.59 8.63
N TYR A 640 -10.77 34.13 8.24
CA TYR A 640 -10.37 35.51 8.52
C TYR A 640 -11.27 36.53 7.83
N THR A 641 -11.47 36.43 6.51
CA THR A 641 -12.26 37.42 5.77
C THR A 641 -13.74 37.38 6.16
N ILE A 642 -14.29 36.19 6.43
CA ILE A 642 -15.66 36.04 6.93
C ILE A 642 -15.81 36.67 8.32
N ASP A 643 -14.90 36.44 9.26
CA ASP A 643 -14.99 36.99 10.61
C ASP A 643 -14.79 38.52 10.64
N VAL A 644 -13.88 39.04 9.81
CA VAL A 644 -13.73 40.48 9.58
C VAL A 644 -15.04 41.06 9.02
N TRP A 645 -15.66 40.43 8.03
CA TRP A 645 -16.94 40.85 7.45
C TRP A 645 -18.11 40.78 8.43
N ARG A 646 -18.17 39.74 9.27
CA ARG A 646 -19.14 39.62 10.39
C ARG A 646 -18.90 40.65 11.50
N GLY A 647 -17.72 41.25 11.56
CA GLY A 647 -17.34 42.20 12.60
C GLY A 647 -16.96 41.54 13.93
N THR A 648 -16.73 40.22 13.93
CA THR A 648 -16.29 39.45 15.10
C THR A 648 -14.78 39.55 15.31
N LEU A 649 -14.02 39.95 14.28
CA LEU A 649 -12.57 40.11 14.32
C LEU A 649 -12.15 41.46 13.72
N ALA A 650 -11.17 42.12 14.35
CA ALA A 650 -10.54 43.32 13.81
C ALA A 650 -9.52 42.98 12.72
N VAL A 651 -9.33 43.88 11.75
CA VAL A 651 -8.36 43.66 10.66
C VAL A 651 -6.92 43.67 11.19
N GLU A 652 -6.14 42.66 10.82
CA GLU A 652 -4.70 42.63 11.05
C GLU A 652 -4.01 43.55 10.03
N ARG A 653 -3.24 44.51 10.54
CA ARG A 653 -2.55 45.52 9.71
C ARG A 653 -1.10 45.13 9.42
N ASN A 654 -0.54 44.16 10.13
CA ASN A 654 0.82 43.68 9.89
C ASN A 654 0.81 42.47 8.93
N ILE A 655 1.23 42.69 7.68
CA ILE A 655 1.26 41.65 6.65
C ILE A 655 2.13 40.44 7.04
N LEU A 656 3.23 40.63 7.78
CA LEU A 656 4.08 39.51 8.21
C LEU A 656 3.40 38.64 9.28
N ARG A 657 2.58 39.23 10.16
CA ARG A 657 1.77 38.45 11.11
C ARG A 657 0.68 37.66 10.40
N PHE A 658 0.04 38.28 9.41
CA PHE A 658 -0.94 37.60 8.59
C PHE A 658 -0.31 36.50 7.75
N ALA A 659 0.83 36.76 7.10
CA ALA A 659 1.59 35.75 6.37
C ALA A 659 2.00 34.59 7.28
N LEU A 660 2.50 34.85 8.50
CA LEU A 660 2.80 33.78 9.45
C LEU A 660 1.54 32.99 9.82
N TYR A 661 0.41 33.65 10.09
CA TYR A 661 -0.86 32.97 10.37
C TYR A 661 -1.23 31.99 9.26
N VAL A 662 -1.13 32.40 8.00
CA VAL A 662 -1.46 31.55 6.85
C VAL A 662 -0.41 30.47 6.67
N SER A 663 0.87 30.79 6.78
CA SER A 663 1.97 29.92 6.36
C SER A 663 2.53 29.00 7.45
N PHE A 664 2.14 29.15 8.72
CA PHE A 664 2.83 28.55 9.87
C PHE A 664 3.07 27.03 9.70
N PHE A 665 4.33 26.63 9.54
CA PHE A 665 4.67 25.26 9.13
C PHE A 665 4.12 24.15 10.04
N PRO A 666 4.02 24.31 11.38
CA PRO A 666 3.48 23.23 12.21
C PRO A 666 2.02 22.91 11.87
N GLN A 667 1.23 23.89 11.38
CA GLN A 667 -0.19 23.68 11.10
C GLN A 667 -0.52 23.43 9.62
N LEU A 668 0.26 23.99 8.69
CA LEU A 668 -0.18 24.18 7.30
C LEU A 668 -0.43 22.89 6.51
N VAL A 669 0.38 21.87 6.78
CA VAL A 669 0.38 20.64 5.97
C VAL A 669 -0.76 19.70 6.36
N ALA A 670 -0.98 19.49 7.66
CA ALA A 670 -2.06 18.66 8.19
C ALA A 670 -2.31 18.88 9.70
N GLY A 671 -1.92 20.05 10.23
CA GLY A 671 -2.22 20.38 11.61
C GLY A 671 -3.67 20.82 11.79
N PRO A 672 -4.05 21.23 13.01
CA PRO A 672 -5.39 21.74 13.28
C PRO A 672 -5.73 22.93 12.36
N ILE A 673 -6.96 22.98 11.85
CA ILE A 673 -7.46 24.16 11.12
C ILE A 673 -7.70 25.29 12.13
N VAL A 674 -6.74 26.20 12.25
CA VAL A 674 -6.78 27.24 13.27
C VAL A 674 -7.49 28.50 12.77
N ARG A 675 -8.45 28.98 13.58
CA ARG A 675 -9.22 30.19 13.30
C ARG A 675 -8.39 31.44 13.52
N ALA A 676 -8.56 32.42 12.65
CA ALA A 676 -7.87 33.70 12.73
C ALA A 676 -8.12 34.42 14.07
N ALA A 677 -9.36 34.34 14.58
CA ALA A 677 -9.75 34.94 15.85
C ALA A 677 -9.01 34.39 17.08
N GLU A 678 -8.45 33.17 16.99
CA GLU A 678 -7.70 32.55 18.08
C GLU A 678 -6.19 32.77 17.92
N PHE A 679 -5.66 32.59 16.71
CA PHE A 679 -4.21 32.52 16.50
C PHE A 679 -3.54 33.86 16.21
N LEU A 680 -4.18 34.77 15.45
CA LEU A 680 -3.61 36.10 15.19
C LEU A 680 -3.33 36.88 16.50
N PRO A 681 -4.26 36.90 17.49
CA PRO A 681 -3.97 37.52 18.78
C PRO A 681 -2.84 36.82 19.56
N ASP A 682 -2.68 35.50 19.40
CA ASP A 682 -1.57 34.75 20.02
C ASP A 682 -0.22 35.12 19.39
N ILE A 683 -0.15 35.20 18.05
CA ILE A 683 1.02 35.68 17.31
C ILE A 683 1.39 37.10 17.76
N GLY A 684 0.42 38.02 17.78
CA GLY A 684 0.65 39.42 18.16
C GLY A 684 1.24 39.59 19.57
N ARG A 685 0.78 38.78 20.55
CA ARG A 685 1.25 38.81 21.94
C ARG A 685 2.60 38.12 22.13
N LYS A 686 2.76 36.91 21.56
CA LYS A 686 3.87 36.01 21.90
C LYS A 686 5.11 36.13 21.02
N VAL A 687 4.99 36.71 19.83
CA VAL A 687 6.18 37.07 19.02
C VAL A 687 7.04 38.09 19.77
N ARG A 688 6.40 39.01 20.51
CA ARG A 688 7.07 40.06 21.29
C ARG A 688 7.67 39.57 22.61
N HIS A 689 7.03 38.59 23.26
CA HIS A 689 7.44 38.08 24.57
C HIS A 689 7.53 36.56 24.54
N PHE A 690 8.58 36.04 23.92
CA PHE A 690 8.82 34.60 23.88
C PHE A 690 9.15 34.07 25.27
N VAL A 691 8.27 33.23 25.82
CA VAL A 691 8.53 32.49 27.04
C VAL A 691 8.08 31.04 26.83
N VAL A 692 9.03 30.18 26.46
CA VAL A 692 8.81 28.73 26.56
C VAL A 692 9.02 28.33 28.01
N THR A 693 7.93 28.04 28.69
CA THR A 693 7.99 27.50 30.06
C THR A 693 8.48 26.06 30.01
N HIS A 694 9.05 25.57 31.12
CA HIS A 694 9.39 24.15 31.24
C HIS A 694 8.18 23.26 30.93
N GLN A 695 7.00 23.66 31.40
CA GLN A 695 5.75 22.94 31.15
C GLN A 695 5.40 22.87 29.65
N MET A 696 5.53 23.99 28.91
CA MET A 696 5.29 23.99 27.46
C MET A 696 6.31 23.13 26.72
N PHE A 697 7.58 23.22 27.11
CA PHE A 697 8.66 22.43 26.52
C PHE A 697 8.43 20.92 26.70
N SER A 698 8.23 20.47 27.95
CA SER A 698 7.98 19.06 28.24
C SER A 698 6.66 18.56 27.64
N THR A 699 5.62 19.40 27.57
CA THR A 699 4.37 19.05 26.86
C THR A 699 4.62 18.89 25.36
N GLY A 700 5.42 19.78 24.77
CA GLY A 700 5.79 19.71 23.36
C GLY A 700 6.52 18.43 23.01
N LEU A 701 7.52 18.06 23.82
CA LEU A 701 8.24 16.78 23.67
C LEU A 701 7.33 15.57 23.84
N PHE A 702 6.49 15.56 24.88
CA PHE A 702 5.55 14.46 25.12
C PHE A 702 4.62 14.23 23.91
N LEU A 703 4.07 15.31 23.34
CA LEU A 703 3.21 15.22 22.17
C LEU A 703 3.96 14.73 20.91
N ILE A 704 5.18 15.23 20.67
CA ILE A 704 6.01 14.75 19.56
C ILE A 704 6.30 13.26 19.70
N PHE A 705 6.66 12.78 20.89
CA PHE A 705 6.93 11.35 21.13
C PHE A 705 5.68 10.48 20.97
N CYS A 706 4.54 10.89 21.54
CA CYS A 706 3.27 10.20 21.29
C CYS A 706 2.92 10.19 19.80
N GLY A 707 3.16 11.30 19.10
CA GLY A 707 2.84 11.43 17.69
C GLY A 707 3.70 10.55 16.79
N LEU A 708 5.00 10.46 17.07
CA LEU A 708 5.94 9.56 16.38
C LEU A 708 5.53 8.10 16.54
N ILE A 709 5.23 7.64 17.76
CA ILE A 709 4.78 6.25 17.98
C ILE A 709 3.52 5.97 17.16
N LYS A 710 2.50 6.83 17.26
CA LYS A 710 1.23 6.64 16.52
C LYS A 710 1.44 6.60 15.01
N LYS A 711 2.23 7.53 14.46
CA LYS A 711 2.50 7.61 13.02
C LYS A 711 3.28 6.40 12.52
N MET A 712 4.36 6.00 13.21
CA MET A 712 5.15 4.82 12.83
C MET A 712 4.35 3.52 12.95
N THR A 713 3.54 3.37 13.99
CA THR A 713 2.64 2.21 14.12
C THR A 713 1.58 2.21 13.02
N ALA A 714 1.01 3.37 12.66
CA ALA A 714 0.05 3.46 11.57
C ALA A 714 0.67 3.08 10.22
N ASP A 715 1.87 3.57 9.92
CA ASP A 715 2.61 3.24 8.69
C ASP A 715 2.88 1.74 8.59
N TRP A 716 3.36 1.15 9.70
CA TRP A 716 3.60 -0.29 9.78
C TRP A 716 2.33 -1.12 9.61
N ILE A 717 1.22 -0.75 10.28
CA ILE A 717 -0.09 -1.44 10.12
C ILE A 717 -0.59 -1.32 8.67
N GLY A 718 -0.41 -0.15 8.06
CA GLY A 718 -0.79 0.12 6.68
C GLY A 718 -0.16 -0.88 5.72
N VAL A 719 1.16 -0.96 5.73
CA VAL A 719 1.92 -1.82 4.81
C VAL A 719 1.75 -3.31 5.12
N THR A 720 1.75 -3.69 6.40
CA THR A 720 1.79 -5.12 6.77
C THR A 720 0.42 -5.81 6.70
N ILE A 721 -0.67 -5.06 6.86
CA ILE A 721 -2.03 -5.60 6.90
C ILE A 721 -2.91 -4.94 5.84
N VAL A 722 -3.09 -3.62 5.91
CA VAL A 722 -4.16 -2.93 5.17
C VAL A 722 -3.93 -3.00 3.67
N ASP A 723 -2.79 -2.54 3.18
CA ASP A 723 -2.53 -2.41 1.74
C ASP A 723 -2.54 -3.77 1.05
N ARG A 724 -2.00 -4.80 1.70
CA ARG A 724 -1.99 -6.18 1.19
C ARG A 724 -3.42 -6.71 1.00
N VAL A 725 -4.28 -6.52 1.99
CA VAL A 725 -5.66 -7.04 1.94
C VAL A 725 -6.52 -6.23 0.99
N TYR A 726 -6.42 -4.90 1.03
CA TYR A 726 -7.25 -4.02 0.19
C TYR A 726 -6.84 -4.04 -1.28
N ALA A 727 -5.57 -4.35 -1.62
CA ALA A 727 -5.12 -4.51 -3.00
C ALA A 727 -5.71 -5.75 -3.69
N SER A 728 -5.95 -6.82 -2.93
CA SER A 728 -6.51 -8.07 -3.46
C SER A 728 -7.42 -8.78 -2.42
N PRO A 729 -8.61 -8.24 -2.10
CA PRO A 729 -9.46 -8.74 -1.00
C PRO A 729 -9.88 -10.20 -1.14
N SER A 730 -10.03 -10.67 -2.39
CA SER A 730 -10.41 -12.04 -2.72
C SER A 730 -9.40 -13.10 -2.30
N MET A 731 -8.15 -12.69 -2.05
CA MET A 731 -7.03 -13.54 -1.63
C MET A 731 -7.06 -13.88 -0.14
N PHE A 732 -7.82 -13.09 0.62
CA PHE A 732 -7.84 -13.12 2.07
C PHE A 732 -9.17 -13.65 2.58
N THR A 733 -9.13 -14.27 3.75
CA THR A 733 -10.31 -14.85 4.41
C THR A 733 -11.21 -13.76 5.00
N SER A 734 -12.39 -14.14 5.51
CA SER A 734 -13.31 -13.22 6.19
C SER A 734 -12.68 -12.58 7.42
N ALA A 735 -11.98 -13.40 8.22
CA ALA A 735 -11.29 -12.93 9.42
C ALA A 735 -10.18 -11.91 9.09
N GLU A 736 -9.50 -12.08 7.96
CA GLU A 736 -8.42 -11.20 7.50
C GLU A 736 -8.94 -9.90 6.91
N ASN A 737 -10.00 -9.95 6.12
CA ASN A 737 -10.68 -8.75 5.64
C ASN A 737 -11.26 -7.93 6.81
N LEU A 738 -11.81 -8.59 7.82
CA LEU A 738 -12.27 -7.92 9.04
C LEU A 738 -11.10 -7.33 9.84
N ALA A 739 -10.00 -8.08 10.00
CA ALA A 739 -8.79 -7.57 10.66
C ALA A 739 -8.23 -6.35 9.93
N ALA A 740 -8.22 -6.36 8.59
CA ALA A 740 -7.79 -5.24 7.77
C ALA A 740 -8.70 -4.01 7.92
N LEU A 741 -10.01 -4.20 8.09
CA LEU A 741 -10.96 -3.11 8.39
C LEU A 741 -10.62 -2.41 9.71
N TYR A 742 -10.40 -3.19 10.77
CA TYR A 742 -10.00 -2.66 12.08
C TYR A 742 -8.60 -2.03 12.03
N ALA A 743 -7.67 -2.67 11.34
CA ALA A 743 -6.33 -2.16 11.09
C ALA A 743 -6.37 -0.80 10.39
N TYR A 744 -7.21 -0.64 9.35
CA TYR A 744 -7.39 0.63 8.65
C TYR A 744 -7.95 1.72 9.57
N GLY A 745 -8.91 1.38 10.43
CA GLY A 745 -9.39 2.31 11.47
C GLY A 745 -8.27 2.82 12.38
N LEU A 746 -7.34 1.97 12.80
CA LEU A 746 -6.19 2.43 13.58
C LEU A 746 -5.14 3.16 12.74
N GLN A 747 -4.92 2.76 11.49
CA GLN A 747 -4.01 3.43 10.56
C GLN A 747 -4.44 4.88 10.36
N ILE A 748 -5.68 5.13 9.92
CA ILE A 748 -6.17 6.49 9.65
C ILE A 748 -6.14 7.37 10.91
N TYR A 749 -6.46 6.80 12.07
CA TYR A 749 -6.37 7.52 13.34
C TYR A 749 -4.92 7.80 13.76
N GLY A 750 -4.06 6.79 13.74
CA GLY A 750 -2.68 6.88 14.20
C GLY A 750 -1.85 7.80 13.32
N ASP A 751 -2.06 7.75 12.01
CA ASP A 751 -1.43 8.64 11.04
C ASP A 751 -1.82 10.10 11.32
N PHE A 752 -3.13 10.40 11.38
CA PHE A 752 -3.60 11.77 11.51
C PHE A 752 -3.46 12.35 12.91
N SER A 753 -3.83 11.58 13.95
CA SER A 753 -3.59 12.00 15.33
C SER A 753 -2.10 12.11 15.62
N GLY A 754 -1.27 11.26 15.03
CA GLY A 754 0.18 11.32 15.18
C GLY A 754 0.77 12.61 14.59
N TYR A 755 0.39 12.92 13.35
CA TYR A 755 0.80 14.15 12.67
C TYR A 755 0.35 15.41 13.43
N THR A 756 -0.89 15.42 13.91
CA THR A 756 -1.43 16.54 14.68
C THR A 756 -0.75 16.69 16.05
N ASP A 757 -0.43 15.60 16.75
CA ASP A 757 0.31 15.68 18.01
C ASP A 757 1.73 16.27 17.78
N ILE A 758 2.42 15.88 16.70
CA ILE A 758 3.72 16.46 16.32
C ILE A 758 3.58 17.96 15.99
N ALA A 759 2.54 18.34 15.24
CA ALA A 759 2.22 19.73 14.93
C ALA A 759 2.02 20.59 16.19
N ILE A 760 1.12 20.16 17.08
CA ILE A 760 0.82 20.85 18.34
C ILE A 760 2.07 20.90 19.23
N GLY A 761 2.84 19.81 19.29
CA GLY A 761 4.08 19.76 20.05
C GLY A 761 5.13 20.74 19.52
N SER A 762 5.33 20.79 18.20
CA SER A 762 6.27 21.71 17.55
C SER A 762 5.88 23.18 17.76
N ALA A 763 4.58 23.49 17.69
CA ALA A 763 4.06 24.81 18.00
C ALA A 763 4.33 25.20 19.47
N ASN A 764 4.10 24.29 20.42
CA ASN A 764 4.40 24.51 21.84
C ASN A 764 5.89 24.82 22.08
N LEU A 765 6.80 24.13 21.39
CA LEU A 765 8.23 24.41 21.46
C LEU A 765 8.59 25.81 20.90
N LEU A 766 7.80 26.33 19.97
CA LEU A 766 7.92 27.69 19.43
C LEU A 766 7.13 28.75 20.23
N GLY A 767 6.49 28.33 21.33
CA GLY A 767 5.73 29.19 22.23
C GLY A 767 4.27 29.40 21.81
N PHE A 768 3.78 28.78 20.75
CA PHE A 768 2.41 28.94 20.26
C PHE A 768 1.50 27.81 20.74
N HIS A 769 0.22 28.12 20.94
CA HIS A 769 -0.78 27.10 21.29
C HIS A 769 -1.68 26.84 20.07
N LEU A 770 -1.77 25.58 19.66
CA LEU A 770 -2.73 25.12 18.64
C LEU A 770 -3.83 24.29 19.31
N THR A 771 -4.98 24.21 18.66
CA THR A 771 -6.15 23.47 19.17
C THR A 771 -5.97 21.96 19.03
N GLU A 772 -6.59 21.19 19.93
CA GLU A 772 -6.59 19.73 19.80
C GLU A 772 -7.52 19.26 18.69
N ASN A 773 -7.12 18.21 17.97
CA ASN A 773 -7.89 17.69 16.85
C ASN A 773 -8.55 16.33 17.11
N PHE A 774 -8.06 15.57 18.10
CA PHE A 774 -8.56 14.23 18.43
C PHE A 774 -8.70 13.98 19.92
N ARG A 775 -9.84 13.43 20.33
CA ARG A 775 -10.16 13.12 21.73
C ARG A 775 -10.84 11.76 21.91
N ARG A 776 -10.06 10.68 21.82
CA ARG A 776 -10.54 9.27 21.93
C ARG A 776 -11.81 9.02 21.08
N PRO A 777 -11.78 9.22 19.76
CA PRO A 777 -12.97 9.15 18.90
C PRO A 777 -13.69 7.80 18.90
N TYR A 778 -12.97 6.67 18.90
CA TYR A 778 -13.58 5.33 18.96
C TYR A 778 -14.23 4.94 20.30
N GLN A 779 -14.26 5.84 21.29
CA GLN A 779 -15.09 5.69 22.50
C GLN A 779 -16.46 6.38 22.38
N ALA A 780 -16.77 6.98 21.22
CA ALA A 780 -18.03 7.67 21.01
C ALA A 780 -19.21 6.68 21.03
N ALA A 781 -20.24 7.01 21.81
CA ALA A 781 -21.49 6.27 21.90
C ALA A 781 -22.54 6.73 20.87
N SER A 782 -22.22 7.73 20.05
CA SER A 782 -23.04 8.18 18.91
C SER A 782 -22.21 8.83 17.81
N VAL A 783 -22.78 8.99 16.61
CA VAL A 783 -22.12 9.64 15.48
C VAL A 783 -21.93 11.14 15.75
N THR A 784 -22.88 11.78 16.45
CA THR A 784 -22.71 13.16 16.92
C THR A 784 -21.52 13.28 17.88
N GLU A 785 -21.37 12.35 18.82
CA GLU A 785 -20.23 12.35 19.75
C GLU A 785 -18.91 12.08 19.02
N TYR A 786 -18.91 11.20 18.03
CA TYR A 786 -17.74 10.92 17.19
C TYR A 786 -17.21 12.19 16.52
N TRP A 787 -18.07 12.98 15.85
CA TRP A 787 -17.68 14.23 15.20
C TRP A 787 -17.25 15.34 16.17
N ARG A 788 -17.55 15.22 17.47
CA ARG A 788 -17.02 16.11 18.51
C ARG A 788 -15.64 15.68 19.02
N ARG A 789 -15.18 14.49 18.64
CA ARG A 789 -13.93 13.86 19.10
C ARG A 789 -12.96 13.57 17.95
N TRP A 790 -13.44 13.52 16.71
CA TRP A 790 -12.68 13.30 15.48
C TRP A 790 -12.56 14.61 14.71
N HIS A 791 -11.34 14.93 14.24
CA HIS A 791 -11.05 16.11 13.42
C HIS A 791 -11.75 17.39 13.92
N ILE A 792 -11.61 17.66 15.22
CA ILE A 792 -12.37 18.69 15.95
C ILE A 792 -12.25 20.07 15.29
N SER A 793 -11.07 20.41 14.78
CA SER A 793 -10.82 21.70 14.13
C SER A 793 -11.64 21.87 12.84
N LEU A 794 -11.69 20.86 11.98
CA LEU A 794 -12.55 20.84 10.79
C LEU A 794 -14.03 20.83 11.17
N GLY A 795 -14.43 19.96 12.10
CA GLY A 795 -15.83 19.84 12.51
C GLY A 795 -16.40 21.14 13.09
N THR A 796 -15.58 21.87 13.87
CA THR A 796 -15.97 23.19 14.39
C THR A 796 -16.00 24.26 13.30
N TRP A 797 -15.04 24.26 12.37
CA TRP A 797 -15.04 25.18 11.22
C TRP A 797 -16.30 24.97 10.35
N ILE A 798 -16.57 23.74 9.93
CA ILE A 798 -17.72 23.38 9.10
C ILE A 798 -19.03 23.77 9.82
N ARG A 799 -19.12 23.50 11.13
CA ARG A 799 -20.28 23.90 11.92
C ARG A 799 -20.49 25.43 11.90
N ASP A 800 -19.44 26.21 12.16
CA ASP A 800 -19.54 27.65 12.40
C ASP A 800 -19.66 28.49 11.12
N TYR A 801 -19.06 28.02 10.01
CA TYR A 801 -19.06 28.73 8.73
C TYR A 801 -20.08 28.18 7.72
N ILE A 802 -20.49 26.91 7.81
CA ILE A 802 -21.47 26.29 6.90
C ILE A 802 -22.80 26.02 7.63
N TYR A 803 -22.81 25.13 8.62
CA TYR A 803 -24.06 24.66 9.23
C TYR A 803 -24.88 25.80 9.86
N ILE A 804 -24.24 26.67 10.66
CA ILE A 804 -24.90 27.82 11.29
C ILE A 804 -25.35 28.83 10.24
N ALA A 805 -24.57 29.05 9.18
CA ALA A 805 -24.91 29.96 8.09
C ALA A 805 -26.17 29.50 7.31
N LEU A 806 -26.40 28.18 7.20
CA LEU A 806 -27.61 27.60 6.58
C LEU A 806 -28.87 27.67 7.47
N GLY A 807 -28.78 28.25 8.67
CA GLY A 807 -29.86 28.34 9.65
C GLY A 807 -29.69 27.41 10.86
N GLY A 808 -28.66 26.55 10.86
CA GLY A 808 -28.34 25.65 11.96
C GLY A 808 -29.53 24.81 12.42
N ASN A 809 -29.82 24.84 13.73
CA ASN A 809 -30.96 24.16 14.31
C ASN A 809 -32.31 24.90 14.13
N ARG A 810 -32.32 26.11 13.56
CA ARG A 810 -33.51 26.99 13.51
C ARG A 810 -34.44 26.63 12.37
N THR A 811 -33.91 26.26 11.20
CA THR A 811 -34.68 25.96 10.00
C THR A 811 -34.05 24.81 9.21
N GLY A 812 -34.86 23.86 8.73
CA GLY A 812 -34.40 22.83 7.79
C GLY A 812 -33.24 21.95 8.27
N VAL A 813 -33.26 21.49 9.53
CA VAL A 813 -32.14 20.77 10.16
C VAL A 813 -31.61 19.60 9.33
N ALA A 814 -32.50 18.75 8.79
CA ALA A 814 -32.07 17.59 8.00
C ALA A 814 -31.33 18.01 6.73
N ARG A 815 -31.87 18.99 6.00
CA ARG A 815 -31.21 19.61 4.84
C ARG A 815 -29.84 20.18 5.22
N ASN A 816 -29.77 20.92 6.33
CA ASN A 816 -28.52 21.55 6.77
C ASN A 816 -27.46 20.49 7.11
N LEU A 817 -27.82 19.42 7.82
CA LEU A 817 -26.90 18.31 8.13
C LEU A 817 -26.42 17.60 6.86
N LEU A 818 -27.32 17.31 5.93
CA LEU A 818 -26.99 16.66 4.66
C LEU A 818 -26.03 17.51 3.81
N ILE A 819 -26.34 18.79 3.60
CA ILE A 819 -25.45 19.71 2.86
C ILE A 819 -24.09 19.83 3.55
N THR A 820 -24.09 19.98 4.88
CA THR A 820 -22.87 20.13 5.67
C THR A 820 -21.96 18.91 5.53
N MET A 821 -22.51 17.70 5.66
CA MET A 821 -21.72 16.48 5.56
C MET A 821 -21.36 16.10 4.11
N PHE A 822 -22.19 16.45 3.14
CA PHE A 822 -21.86 16.35 1.72
C PHE A 822 -20.64 17.21 1.38
N LEU A 823 -20.63 18.48 1.81
CA LEU A 823 -19.49 19.37 1.63
C LEU A 823 -18.26 18.91 2.42
N ALA A 824 -18.44 18.31 3.60
CA ALA A 824 -17.34 17.68 4.34
C ALA A 824 -16.73 16.51 3.56
N GLY A 825 -17.56 15.67 2.91
CA GLY A 825 -17.11 14.61 2.00
C GLY A 825 -16.31 15.17 0.84
N LEU A 826 -16.87 16.14 0.10
CA LEU A 826 -16.16 16.80 -1.01
C LEU A 826 -14.84 17.44 -0.58
N TRP A 827 -14.78 18.02 0.63
CA TRP A 827 -13.56 18.60 1.15
C TRP A 827 -12.45 17.55 1.32
N HIS A 828 -12.78 16.30 1.64
CA HIS A 828 -11.79 15.25 1.81
C HIS A 828 -11.11 14.85 0.50
N GLY A 829 -11.85 14.66 -0.60
CA GLY A 829 -11.26 14.27 -1.88
C GLY A 829 -12.21 14.45 -3.07
N ALA A 830 -11.65 14.38 -4.28
CA ALA A 830 -12.36 14.62 -5.53
C ALA A 830 -12.81 13.30 -6.19
N GLY A 831 -13.63 12.54 -5.46
CA GLY A 831 -14.11 11.22 -5.88
C GLY A 831 -15.51 10.93 -5.37
N LEU A 832 -16.25 10.09 -6.11
CA LEU A 832 -17.64 9.75 -5.76
C LEU A 832 -17.72 9.02 -4.41
N ASN A 833 -16.70 8.25 -4.06
CA ASN A 833 -16.59 7.56 -2.77
C ASN A 833 -16.62 8.55 -1.59
N TYR A 834 -15.96 9.71 -1.67
CA TYR A 834 -16.03 10.75 -0.62
C TYR A 834 -17.40 11.42 -0.53
N VAL A 835 -18.06 11.64 -1.67
CA VAL A 835 -19.43 12.17 -1.71
C VAL A 835 -20.40 11.22 -1.01
N VAL A 836 -20.31 9.93 -1.33
CA VAL A 836 -21.13 8.88 -0.69
C VAL A 836 -20.81 8.80 0.80
N TRP A 837 -19.53 8.80 1.17
CA TRP A 837 -19.08 8.79 2.57
C TRP A 837 -19.64 9.96 3.38
N GLY A 838 -19.57 11.19 2.84
CA GLY A 838 -20.08 12.39 3.50
C GLY A 838 -21.61 12.32 3.64
N THR A 839 -22.30 11.95 2.57
CA THR A 839 -23.77 11.81 2.58
C THR A 839 -24.23 10.75 3.58
N LEU A 840 -23.53 9.61 3.67
CA LEU A 840 -23.80 8.55 4.65
C LEU A 840 -23.72 9.05 6.10
N HIS A 841 -22.71 9.87 6.42
CA HIS A 841 -22.62 10.49 7.75
C HIS A 841 -23.73 11.52 7.98
N GLY A 842 -24.11 12.28 6.96
CA GLY A 842 -25.25 13.21 7.02
C GLY A 842 -26.55 12.48 7.33
N LEU A 843 -26.82 11.37 6.64
CA LEU A 843 -27.99 10.51 6.88
C LEU A 843 -27.95 9.92 8.30
N ALA A 844 -26.80 9.44 8.76
CA ALA A 844 -26.64 8.90 10.11
C ALA A 844 -26.94 9.96 11.19
N LEU A 845 -26.48 11.20 11.02
CA LEU A 845 -26.78 12.30 11.95
C LEU A 845 -28.27 12.69 11.95
N VAL A 846 -28.92 12.67 10.78
CA VAL A 846 -30.37 12.91 10.68
C VAL A 846 -31.14 11.78 11.37
N PHE A 847 -30.78 10.53 11.11
CA PHE A 847 -31.39 9.36 11.70
C PHE A 847 -31.20 9.34 13.22
N GLU A 848 -29.98 9.52 13.71
CA GLU A 848 -29.64 9.62 15.14
C GLU A 848 -30.53 10.65 15.84
N ARG A 849 -30.71 11.82 15.24
CA ARG A 849 -31.56 12.88 15.78
C ARG A 849 -33.04 12.49 15.81
N TRP A 850 -33.54 11.82 14.77
CA TRP A 850 -34.93 11.39 14.66
C TRP A 850 -35.29 10.39 15.75
N ILE A 851 -34.44 9.39 16.00
CA ILE A 851 -34.65 8.39 17.05
C ILE A 851 -34.23 8.88 18.45
N GLY A 852 -33.69 10.10 18.57
CA GLY A 852 -33.21 10.66 19.83
C GLY A 852 -31.97 9.95 20.39
N TRP A 853 -31.25 9.21 19.55
CA TRP A 853 -29.99 8.56 19.90
C TRP A 853 -28.94 9.62 20.18
N GLY A 854 -28.16 9.46 21.26
CA GLY A 854 -27.20 10.48 21.71
C GLY A 854 -27.77 11.68 22.50
N LYS A 855 -29.09 11.78 22.72
CA LYS A 855 -29.66 12.83 23.61
C LYS A 855 -29.37 12.60 25.10
N ASN A 856 -29.39 11.34 25.51
CA ASN A 856 -29.14 10.92 26.90
C ASN A 856 -27.98 9.94 26.92
N ASP A 857 -27.10 10.08 27.89
CA ASP A 857 -26.06 9.08 28.14
C ASP A 857 -26.68 7.76 28.60
N PRO A 858 -26.16 6.62 28.13
CA PRO A 858 -26.64 5.31 28.57
C PRO A 858 -26.36 5.14 30.07
N LYS A 859 -27.39 4.77 30.83
CA LYS A 859 -27.33 4.65 32.30
C LYS A 859 -26.55 3.42 32.78
N THR A 860 -26.39 2.41 31.93
CA THR A 860 -25.69 1.15 32.25
C THR A 860 -24.40 1.03 31.45
N LEU A 861 -23.40 0.35 32.02
CA LEU A 861 -22.15 0.04 31.32
C LEU A 861 -22.41 -0.76 30.04
N LEU A 862 -23.28 -1.78 30.12
CA LEU A 862 -23.65 -2.60 28.96
C LEU A 862 -24.31 -1.75 27.86
N GLY A 863 -25.20 -0.82 28.23
CA GLY A 863 -25.80 0.11 27.28
C GLY A 863 -24.78 1.03 26.63
N ARG A 864 -23.75 1.45 27.37
CA ARG A 864 -22.64 2.24 26.82
C ARG A 864 -21.78 1.43 25.86
N VAL A 865 -21.37 0.23 26.25
CA VAL A 865 -20.57 -0.67 25.41
C VAL A 865 -21.31 -1.00 24.12
N GLY A 866 -22.60 -1.33 24.19
CA GLY A 866 -23.42 -1.58 23.01
C GLY A 866 -23.49 -0.38 22.06
N ARG A 867 -23.66 0.84 22.59
CA ARG A 867 -23.66 2.06 21.78
C ARG A 867 -22.32 2.38 21.14
N VAL A 868 -21.23 2.20 21.88
CA VAL A 868 -19.86 2.35 21.35
C VAL A 868 -19.61 1.32 20.26
N PHE A 869 -20.01 0.07 20.46
CA PHE A 869 -19.89 -0.99 19.47
C PHE A 869 -20.62 -0.62 18.16
N VAL A 870 -21.89 -0.24 18.24
CA VAL A 870 -22.68 0.16 17.05
C VAL A 870 -22.07 1.36 16.34
N THR A 871 -21.67 2.39 17.09
CA THR A 871 -21.07 3.60 16.52
C THR A 871 -19.73 3.28 15.86
N LEU A 872 -18.86 2.52 16.53
CA LEU A 872 -17.57 2.12 15.99
C LEU A 872 -17.74 1.34 14.69
N HIS A 873 -18.63 0.35 14.65
CA HIS A 873 -18.84 -0.43 13.42
C HIS A 873 -19.37 0.44 12.28
N PHE A 874 -20.32 1.34 12.54
CA PHE A 874 -20.76 2.31 11.53
C PHE A 874 -19.59 3.11 10.95
N ILE A 875 -18.70 3.63 11.81
CA ILE A 875 -17.53 4.40 11.39
C ILE A 875 -16.55 3.53 10.58
N LEU A 876 -16.26 2.30 11.04
CA LEU A 876 -15.38 1.38 10.33
C LEU A 876 -15.93 1.01 8.95
N PHE A 877 -17.21 0.64 8.84
CA PHE A 877 -17.82 0.35 7.53
C PHE A 877 -17.82 1.57 6.62
N ALA A 878 -18.05 2.78 7.15
CA ALA A 878 -17.90 4.00 6.35
C ALA A 878 -16.46 4.18 5.85
N PHE A 879 -15.45 3.79 6.63
CA PHE A 879 -14.06 3.85 6.19
C PHE A 879 -13.71 2.93 5.02
N ILE A 880 -14.46 1.86 4.75
CA ILE A 880 -14.30 1.07 3.51
C ILE A 880 -14.52 1.96 2.29
N ILE A 881 -15.61 2.74 2.31
CA ILE A 881 -15.96 3.70 1.26
C ILE A 881 -14.93 4.83 1.18
N PHE A 882 -14.42 5.26 2.33
CA PHE A 882 -13.39 6.30 2.38
C PHE A 882 -12.07 5.85 1.74
N ARG A 883 -11.67 4.57 1.92
CA ARG A 883 -10.40 4.02 1.40
C ARG A 883 -10.46 3.65 -0.07
N LEU A 884 -11.53 3.00 -0.49
CA LEU A 884 -11.62 2.38 -1.82
C LEU A 884 -12.40 3.27 -2.78
N ASN A 885 -11.81 3.57 -3.93
CA ASN A 885 -12.46 4.29 -5.03
C ASN A 885 -13.08 3.33 -6.07
N ASP A 886 -12.58 2.09 -6.16
CA ASP A 886 -13.10 1.05 -7.04
C ASP A 886 -14.33 0.34 -6.41
N PRO A 887 -15.53 0.45 -7.04
CA PRO A 887 -16.73 -0.24 -6.58
C PRO A 887 -16.58 -1.76 -6.52
N ALA A 888 -15.78 -2.37 -7.41
CA ALA A 888 -15.56 -3.81 -7.44
C ALA A 888 -14.75 -4.27 -6.21
N MET A 889 -13.68 -3.55 -5.87
CA MET A 889 -12.89 -3.82 -4.65
C MET A 889 -13.71 -3.57 -3.39
N MET A 890 -14.51 -2.49 -3.34
CA MET A 890 -15.44 -2.25 -2.22
C MET A 890 -16.39 -3.43 -2.02
N LYS A 891 -17.02 -3.87 -3.10
CA LYS A 891 -17.92 -5.03 -3.08
C LYS A 891 -17.19 -6.28 -2.60
N ALA A 892 -15.98 -6.53 -3.11
CA ALA A 892 -15.18 -7.71 -2.74
C ALA A 892 -14.84 -7.73 -1.24
N VAL A 893 -14.41 -6.60 -0.65
CA VAL A 893 -14.14 -6.51 0.80
C VAL A 893 -15.40 -6.82 1.61
N VAL A 894 -16.53 -6.19 1.27
CA VAL A 894 -17.79 -6.38 1.99
C VAL A 894 -18.26 -7.82 1.90
N GLU A 895 -18.30 -8.41 0.69
CA GLU A 895 -18.68 -9.81 0.50
C GLU A 895 -17.77 -10.78 1.25
N ARG A 896 -16.45 -10.52 1.26
CA ARG A 896 -15.50 -11.37 1.98
C ARG A 896 -15.69 -11.31 3.49
N ILE A 897 -15.93 -10.15 4.08
CA ILE A 897 -16.21 -10.01 5.53
C ILE A 897 -17.40 -10.87 5.95
N PHE A 898 -18.42 -11.02 5.10
CA PHE A 898 -19.63 -11.80 5.40
C PHE A 898 -19.60 -13.24 4.84
N SER A 899 -18.47 -13.70 4.32
CA SER A 899 -18.31 -15.08 3.85
C SER A 899 -17.93 -16.07 4.98
N ASP A 900 -18.03 -17.38 4.76
CA ASP A 900 -17.86 -18.41 5.80
C ASP A 900 -16.40 -18.83 6.11
N SER A 901 -15.41 -17.94 5.92
CA SER A 901 -13.98 -18.26 6.12
C SER A 901 -13.36 -17.50 7.30
N TRP A 902 -13.51 -18.01 8.52
CA TRP A 902 -13.07 -17.34 9.76
C TRP A 902 -11.70 -17.82 10.28
N VAL A 903 -10.73 -18.01 9.39
CA VAL A 903 -9.37 -18.47 9.74
C VAL A 903 -8.34 -17.41 9.37
N LEU A 904 -7.41 -17.11 10.28
CA LEU A 904 -6.27 -16.22 10.03
C LEU A 904 -5.09 -17.05 9.50
N LYS A 905 -4.94 -17.14 8.17
CA LYS A 905 -3.93 -17.98 7.49
C LYS A 905 -2.78 -17.16 6.88
N ASN A 906 -3.02 -15.89 6.58
CA ASN A 906 -2.21 -15.01 5.76
C ASN A 906 -1.65 -13.80 6.53
N LEU A 907 -2.25 -13.47 7.67
CA LEU A 907 -1.79 -12.39 8.54
C LEU A 907 -0.92 -12.92 9.68
N GLU A 908 0.18 -12.23 9.93
CA GLU A 908 1.05 -12.54 11.08
C GLU A 908 0.35 -12.19 12.39
N TRP A 909 0.52 -13.05 13.41
CA TRP A 909 -0.08 -12.84 14.73
C TRP A 909 0.36 -11.52 15.39
N ARG A 910 1.58 -11.05 15.09
CA ARG A 910 2.12 -9.78 15.60
C ARG A 910 1.28 -8.59 15.13
N GLY A 911 0.86 -8.60 13.86
CA GLY A 911 -0.01 -7.56 13.30
C GLY A 911 -1.35 -7.50 14.02
N ILE A 912 -1.96 -8.65 14.25
CA ILE A 912 -3.22 -8.76 14.98
C ILE A 912 -3.06 -8.29 16.43
N ALA A 913 -1.96 -8.66 17.10
CA ALA A 913 -1.67 -8.21 18.46
C ALA A 913 -1.50 -6.69 18.55
N VAL A 914 -0.83 -6.06 17.59
CA VAL A 914 -0.68 -4.60 17.51
C VAL A 914 -2.04 -3.92 17.34
N VAL A 915 -2.90 -4.44 16.44
CA VAL A 915 -4.27 -3.91 16.25
C VAL A 915 -5.10 -4.06 17.51
N ALA A 916 -5.08 -5.24 18.15
CA ALA A 916 -5.81 -5.49 19.39
C ALA A 916 -5.33 -4.56 20.52
N PHE A 917 -4.02 -4.40 20.69
CA PHE A 917 -3.43 -3.49 21.66
C PHE A 917 -3.79 -2.03 21.37
N GLY A 918 -3.81 -1.62 20.10
CA GLY A 918 -4.20 -0.27 19.68
C GLY A 918 -5.64 0.07 20.10
N TYR A 919 -6.59 -0.84 19.87
CA TYR A 919 -7.98 -0.65 20.34
C TYR A 919 -8.09 -0.72 21.86
N ALA A 920 -7.42 -1.67 22.52
CA ALA A 920 -7.40 -1.76 23.98
C ALA A 920 -6.89 -0.45 24.61
N PHE A 921 -5.77 0.08 24.10
CA PHE A 921 -5.23 1.37 24.53
C PHE A 921 -6.19 2.53 24.21
N HIS A 922 -6.89 2.48 23.07
CA HIS A 922 -7.85 3.51 22.69
C HIS A 922 -9.10 3.53 23.56
N LEU A 923 -9.49 2.39 24.12
CA LEU A 923 -10.62 2.26 25.04
C LEU A 923 -10.26 2.61 26.50
N THR A 924 -9.00 2.94 26.80
CA THR A 924 -8.63 3.43 28.14
C THR A 924 -9.11 4.87 28.40
N PRO A 925 -9.41 5.25 29.65
CA PRO A 925 -9.82 6.61 30.01
C PRO A 925 -8.81 7.65 29.52
N ILE A 926 -9.28 8.84 29.13
CA ILE A 926 -8.39 9.90 28.61
C ILE A 926 -7.45 10.44 29.68
N GLU A 927 -7.89 10.37 30.93
CA GLU A 927 -7.17 10.76 32.13
C GLU A 927 -5.84 10.00 32.26
N TRP A 928 -5.74 8.78 31.72
CA TRP A 928 -4.48 8.01 31.71
C TRP A 928 -3.43 8.68 30.84
N ARG A 929 -3.81 9.19 29.65
CA ARG A 929 -2.92 9.97 28.78
C ARG A 929 -2.55 11.28 29.46
N GLU A 930 -3.53 11.98 30.02
CA GLU A 930 -3.29 13.25 30.71
C GLU A 930 -2.33 13.05 31.88
N ASN A 931 -2.52 12.01 32.69
CA ASN A 931 -1.64 11.62 33.80
C ASN A 931 -0.24 11.26 33.34
N ALA A 932 -0.08 10.45 32.29
CA ALA A 932 1.22 10.15 31.72
C ALA A 932 1.94 11.43 31.28
N GLY A 933 1.21 12.37 30.66
CA GLY A 933 1.72 13.69 30.32
C GLY A 933 2.11 14.51 31.56
N ARG A 934 1.32 14.48 32.65
CA ARG A 934 1.68 15.14 33.92
C ARG A 934 2.98 14.57 34.49
N ILE A 935 3.04 13.25 34.65
CA ILE A 935 4.20 12.52 35.16
C ILE A 935 5.43 12.89 34.33
N PHE A 936 5.35 12.80 33.00
CA PHE A 936 6.46 13.13 32.11
C PHE A 936 6.98 14.56 32.31
N ARG A 937 6.08 15.55 32.50
CA ARG A 937 6.46 16.95 32.76
C ARG A 937 7.16 17.15 34.10
N ASP A 938 6.83 16.32 35.09
CA ASP A 938 7.41 16.39 36.43
C ASP A 938 8.77 15.66 36.50
N LEU A 939 9.11 14.83 35.51
CA LEU A 939 10.41 14.17 35.43
C LEU A 939 11.55 15.17 35.20
N ALA A 940 12.72 14.86 35.75
CA ALA A 940 13.94 15.58 35.44
C ALA A 940 14.31 15.40 33.95
N TRP A 941 14.92 16.44 33.37
CA TRP A 941 15.28 16.46 31.96
C TRP A 941 16.12 15.24 31.47
N PRO A 942 17.05 14.62 32.25
CA PRO A 942 17.80 13.47 31.75
C PRO A 942 16.91 12.24 31.57
N LEU A 943 15.88 12.09 32.41
CA LEU A 943 14.94 10.97 32.30
C LEU A 943 13.97 11.19 31.13
N GLN A 944 13.57 12.45 30.89
CA GLN A 944 12.88 12.80 29.65
C GLN A 944 13.76 12.45 28.43
N SER A 945 15.08 12.68 28.49
CA SER A 945 16.07 12.29 27.46
C SER A 945 16.08 10.81 27.18
N LEU A 946 16.16 10.01 28.24
CA LEU A 946 16.19 8.56 28.12
C LEU A 946 14.90 8.03 27.48
N ILE A 947 13.74 8.57 27.88
CA ILE A 947 12.45 8.21 27.27
C ILE A 947 12.43 8.60 25.79
N GLY A 948 12.90 9.81 25.44
CA GLY A 948 12.97 10.25 24.04
C GLY A 948 13.88 9.37 23.18
N ALA A 949 15.03 8.95 23.71
CA ALA A 949 15.94 8.02 23.05
C ALA A 949 15.27 6.65 22.83
N ALA A 950 14.62 6.11 23.87
CA ALA A 950 13.88 4.84 23.75
C ALA A 950 12.76 4.91 22.71
N VAL A 951 11.99 6.00 22.69
CA VAL A 951 10.95 6.24 21.66
C VAL A 951 11.55 6.32 20.26
N THR A 952 12.70 6.97 20.12
CA THR A 952 13.39 7.07 18.82
C THR A 952 13.86 5.71 18.33
N VAL A 953 14.38 4.86 19.23
CA VAL A 953 14.76 3.48 18.89
C VAL A 953 13.53 2.68 18.45
N VAL A 954 12.42 2.74 19.19
CA VAL A 954 11.17 2.06 18.82
C VAL A 954 10.64 2.59 17.47
N ALA A 955 10.64 3.90 17.27
CA ALA A 955 10.24 4.52 16.01
C ALA A 955 11.12 4.05 14.84
N PHE A 956 12.44 3.89 15.06
CA PHE A 956 13.36 3.39 14.05
C PHE A 956 13.14 1.92 13.72
N GLN A 957 12.79 1.09 14.71
CA GLN A 957 12.43 -0.32 14.49
C GLN A 957 11.10 -0.49 13.75
N LEU A 958 10.20 0.48 13.88
CA LEU A 958 8.93 0.54 13.14
C LEU A 958 9.05 1.29 11.81
N ALA A 959 10.17 1.97 11.57
CA ALA A 959 10.35 2.80 10.39
C ALA A 959 10.42 1.90 9.15
N LEU A 960 9.59 2.25 8.17
CA LEU A 960 9.62 1.61 6.87
C LEU A 960 10.78 2.16 6.02
N PRO A 961 11.18 1.44 4.97
CA PRO A 961 12.23 1.86 4.04
C PRO A 961 11.98 3.24 3.45
N ASP A 962 10.72 3.52 3.13
CA ASP A 962 10.26 4.81 2.65
C ASP A 962 9.36 5.45 3.67
N VAL A 963 9.51 6.77 3.78
CA VAL A 963 8.58 7.61 4.51
C VAL A 963 7.22 7.50 3.83
N GLN A 964 6.28 6.82 4.48
CA GLN A 964 4.92 6.77 3.98
C GLN A 964 4.32 8.18 4.04
N PRO A 965 3.81 8.71 2.92
CA PRO A 965 3.21 10.03 2.91
C PRO A 965 2.02 10.04 3.87
N PHE A 966 1.69 11.23 4.37
CA PHE A 966 0.49 11.41 5.16
C PHE A 966 -0.73 10.93 4.37
N ILE A 967 -1.63 10.16 5.01
CA ILE A 967 -2.69 9.42 4.30
C ILE A 967 -3.60 10.32 3.45
N TYR A 968 -3.76 11.59 3.84
CA TYR A 968 -4.54 12.56 3.08
C TYR A 968 -3.85 13.16 1.86
N PHE A 969 -2.56 12.92 1.64
CA PHE A 969 -1.93 13.28 0.36
C PHE A 969 -2.25 12.27 -0.74
N GLN A 970 -2.82 11.11 -0.38
CA GLN A 970 -3.28 10.12 -1.35
C GLN A 970 -4.68 10.41 -1.91
N PHE A 971 -5.37 11.45 -1.43
CA PHE A 971 -6.81 11.70 -1.65
C PHE A 971 -7.13 12.99 -2.40
#